data_AF-J0KFM7-F1
#
_entry.id   AF-J0KFM7-F1
#
_cell.length_a   1.000
_cell.length_b   1.000
_cell.length_c   1.000
_cell.angle_alpha   90.00
_cell.angle_beta   90.00
_cell.angle_gamma   90.00
#
_symmetry.space_group_name_H-M   'P 1'
#
loop_
_entity.id
_entity.type
_entity.pdbx_description
1 polymer ?
#
loop_
_entity_poly.entity_id
_entity_poly.type
_entity_poly.pdbx_seq_one_letter_code
_entity_poly.pdbx_strand_id
1 'polypeptide(L)'
;MQHTMKKGAHRGARWGALSALALGLVACGGGSSSDSGGSGQGASQSSSEVVYVQHKSAYEVAAAAPTQPGVAIKPVKATSSAVENPGMSASAAIDGNPNSRWGSTFVDDAWIQFDFGAKVDVGYMKLVWERSYGKEYALQVSQDGESWTQIRYVTNGKGGTEEFLNLGMSARYIRLQGVARAGGYGYSLFEVEFKTPGTDNTQGVGTTSAWRYPANGQGLAPLPAAPEAAELTQFRLADGTLVTRFGARALGRHGRERGEEWNEIGFGPNDTVDPVTGAPVDKGPGAHLTFVTQYFQNRTWGMEIIDNSRVAGVTKPTLVVNRYTTVDFLAGDTAFFRAFDRPGVTGYGWMNPGELVDRNAKVCTPTPYPANGRLASPDGINGPCTLRIKDYPGHGGLGADGLPNGTNVPSRALVAGDAIEVSPAMFSTRESMAGKGDNGGIRYYSAEWLYVVGTGLVPWYGVQPRLNSAPLPAITLSGGTGSVSYNYSDNGASMFQQPFNNVGMQNMQRFVEGRRLIHTSFDTGAHSEPGNDPYLPAAKLQGTHFNQSACVACHINNGRSPAPMQVNQRLDSMSLQTASLGEGGQQQPHPRYGSVLQMNARAATGEAQDWGNSVRVAKFETRNVRLADGTVVELRKPVLGFDGPVPAVHSLRAAPPMIGMGLLEAVPEADILARARATPDADGVKGVPNYVYDPESGVVRLGRFGWKASKATLRQQASTALLQDMSVTSTVYPSRDCNYGPSACASGVRKPGITEADLASISNYLALVAVPAQRSQASGFPKGVAPLDEHRVNPQQVALGSKLFDSLRCVACHTAEMKTGSGHLFAELRDQTIKPYSDLLLHDMGAELADNFAQGQATGALWRTAPLWGIGYTDKVMGAGQAAKVGYLHDGRARSLTEAVLWHGGEADAARRRFEALPTADREALLAFLRSL
;
A
#
# COMPACT_ATOMS: atom_id res chain seq x y z
N MET A 1 -12.02 30.80 -45.48
CA MET A 1 -11.24 30.98 -46.72
C MET A 1 -10.67 29.64 -47.16
N GLN A 2 -10.21 29.51 -48.41
CA GLN A 2 -9.74 28.25 -49.02
C GLN A 2 -8.20 28.10 -48.95
N HIS A 3 -7.71 26.94 -49.45
CA HIS A 3 -6.32 26.65 -49.86
C HIS A 3 -5.29 26.37 -48.72
N THR A 4 -4.33 25.44 -48.85
CA THR A 4 -4.11 24.40 -49.88
C THR A 4 -3.34 23.19 -49.34
N MET A 5 -3.38 22.07 -50.08
CA MET A 5 -2.56 20.86 -49.84
C MET A 5 -1.07 21.05 -50.17
N LYS A 6 -0.23 20.15 -49.66
CA LYS A 6 0.77 19.44 -50.50
C LYS A 6 1.02 18.01 -49.99
N LYS A 7 1.35 17.09 -50.92
CA LYS A 7 1.65 15.66 -50.70
C LYS A 7 3.02 15.31 -51.30
N GLY A 8 3.64 14.24 -50.79
CA GLY A 8 4.75 13.49 -51.40
C GLY A 8 5.10 12.30 -50.50
N ALA A 9 4.61 11.08 -50.74
CA ALA A 9 5.05 10.09 -51.74
C ALA A 9 6.41 9.46 -51.36
N HIS A 10 6.46 8.26 -50.75
CA HIS A 10 6.19 6.90 -51.27
C HIS A 10 7.31 6.27 -52.12
N ARG A 11 8.02 5.29 -51.51
CA ARG A 11 8.47 3.96 -52.03
C ARG A 11 9.51 3.39 -51.04
N GLY A 12 9.68 2.09 -50.83
CA GLY A 12 8.90 0.94 -51.32
C GLY A 12 9.79 -0.21 -51.81
N ALA A 13 10.10 -1.18 -50.92
CA ALA A 13 10.77 -2.44 -51.25
C ALA A 13 10.30 -3.56 -50.28
N ARG A 14 10.31 -4.82 -50.73
CA ARG A 14 9.77 -5.99 -50.01
C ARG A 14 10.34 -7.29 -50.62
N TRP A 15 10.31 -8.40 -49.87
CA TRP A 15 10.83 -9.74 -50.23
C TRP A 15 12.38 -9.85 -50.20
N GLY A 16 13.00 -11.01 -49.96
CA GLY A 16 12.42 -12.36 -49.75
C GLY A 16 13.26 -13.21 -48.77
N ALA A 17 12.90 -14.49 -48.62
CA ALA A 17 13.51 -15.44 -47.68
C ALA A 17 14.25 -16.58 -48.39
N LEU A 18 15.16 -17.28 -47.67
CA LEU A 18 15.55 -18.68 -47.93
C LEU A 18 16.34 -19.26 -46.74
N SER A 19 16.37 -20.60 -46.66
CA SER A 19 16.95 -21.38 -45.54
C SER A 19 18.11 -22.27 -46.01
N ALA A 20 19.05 -22.63 -45.13
CA ALA A 20 20.00 -23.73 -45.32
C ALA A 20 20.55 -24.28 -43.98
N LEU A 21 21.03 -25.54 -43.98
CA LEU A 21 21.59 -26.25 -42.82
C LEU A 21 23.08 -26.60 -43.03
N ALA A 22 23.85 -26.62 -41.94
CA ALA A 22 24.98 -27.54 -41.64
C ALA A 22 25.26 -27.42 -40.13
N LEU A 23 25.20 -28.40 -39.22
CA LEU A 23 25.46 -29.86 -39.18
C LEU A 23 26.93 -30.21 -38.87
N GLY A 24 27.15 -30.83 -37.68
CA GLY A 24 28.45 -31.24 -37.13
C GLY A 24 28.27 -32.13 -35.87
N LEU A 25 29.08 -33.19 -35.76
CA LEU A 25 28.95 -34.33 -34.82
C LEU A 25 29.39 -33.97 -33.37
N VAL A 26 28.97 -34.60 -32.24
CA VAL A 26 28.84 -36.03 -31.82
C VAL A 26 30.22 -36.71 -31.60
N ALA A 27 30.55 -37.48 -30.54
CA ALA A 27 30.04 -37.65 -29.15
C ALA A 27 31.00 -38.58 -28.33
N CYS A 28 30.63 -38.93 -27.09
CA CYS A 28 31.03 -40.13 -26.28
C CYS A 28 32.35 -40.18 -25.47
N GLY A 29 32.30 -40.98 -24.38
CA GLY A 29 33.41 -41.38 -23.48
C GLY A 29 33.38 -40.71 -22.09
N GLY A 30 33.35 -41.38 -20.92
CA GLY A 30 33.17 -42.82 -20.61
C GLY A 30 34.41 -43.49 -19.98
N GLY A 31 34.43 -43.73 -18.66
CA GLY A 31 35.54 -44.46 -18.00
C GLY A 31 35.47 -44.59 -16.47
N SER A 32 35.33 -45.84 -16.00
CA SER A 32 35.52 -46.39 -14.64
C SER A 32 37.02 -46.69 -14.35
N SER A 33 37.56 -47.10 -13.18
CA SER A 33 37.14 -47.37 -11.77
C SER A 33 38.40 -47.72 -10.92
N SER A 34 38.23 -48.12 -9.63
CA SER A 34 39.05 -49.14 -8.90
C SER A 34 40.54 -48.80 -8.54
N ASP A 35 41.24 -49.34 -7.53
CA ASP A 35 40.97 -50.11 -6.28
C ASP A 35 42.28 -50.13 -5.41
N SER A 36 42.49 -50.74 -4.22
CA SER A 36 41.69 -51.53 -3.23
C SER A 36 42.41 -51.50 -1.84
N GLY A 37 41.82 -52.10 -0.80
CA GLY A 37 42.52 -52.57 0.43
C GLY A 37 42.17 -51.83 1.73
N GLY A 38 42.12 -52.45 2.92
CA GLY A 38 42.41 -53.85 3.29
C GLY A 38 41.72 -54.29 4.61
N SER A 39 41.92 -55.55 5.03
CA SER A 39 41.10 -56.26 6.04
C SER A 39 41.66 -56.29 7.48
N GLY A 40 40.80 -56.57 8.48
CA GLY A 40 41.22 -56.87 9.86
C GLY A 40 40.09 -57.43 10.76
N GLN A 41 40.45 -58.32 11.70
CA GLN A 41 39.57 -58.98 12.71
C GLN A 41 40.38 -59.16 14.01
N GLY A 42 39.83 -59.41 15.20
CA GLY A 42 38.45 -59.61 15.68
C GLY A 42 38.48 -59.66 17.23
N ALA A 43 37.64 -60.38 17.99
CA ALA A 43 36.40 -61.14 17.74
C ALA A 43 35.74 -61.48 19.10
N SER A 44 34.39 -61.47 19.19
CA SER A 44 33.56 -62.11 20.25
C SER A 44 33.71 -61.57 21.70
N GLN A 45 32.78 -61.71 22.67
CA GLN A 45 31.42 -62.28 22.81
C GLN A 45 30.54 -61.22 23.54
N SER A 46 29.22 -61.33 23.79
CA SER A 46 28.24 -62.44 23.70
C SER A 46 26.85 -61.93 23.27
N SER A 47 25.84 -62.81 23.26
CA SER A 47 24.55 -62.65 22.56
C SER A 47 23.35 -62.19 23.41
N SER A 48 22.43 -61.45 22.79
CA SER A 48 21.03 -61.87 22.63
C SER A 48 20.35 -61.09 21.49
N GLU A 49 19.38 -61.71 20.81
CA GLU A 49 18.89 -61.25 19.50
C GLU A 49 17.70 -60.28 19.57
N VAL A 50 17.68 -59.31 18.66
CA VAL A 50 16.44 -58.74 18.10
C VAL A 50 16.61 -58.66 16.58
N VAL A 51 15.72 -59.33 15.84
CA VAL A 51 15.85 -59.48 14.38
C VAL A 51 15.40 -58.20 13.66
N TYR A 52 16.34 -57.47 13.07
CA TYR A 52 16.06 -56.43 12.10
C TYR A 52 15.81 -57.02 10.70
N VAL A 53 14.54 -57.23 10.34
CA VAL A 53 14.16 -57.48 8.94
C VAL A 53 14.19 -56.15 8.19
N GLN A 54 15.17 -55.97 7.29
CA GLN A 54 15.18 -54.85 6.35
C GLN A 54 14.08 -55.01 5.29
N HIS A 55 12.85 -54.59 5.60
CA HIS A 55 11.92 -54.23 4.55
C HIS A 55 12.39 -52.93 3.89
N LYS A 56 12.87 -53.05 2.64
CA LYS A 56 13.06 -51.89 1.75
C LYS A 56 11.69 -51.23 1.56
N SER A 57 11.47 -50.11 2.23
CA SER A 57 10.34 -49.23 1.90
C SER A 57 10.60 -48.64 0.52
N ALA A 58 10.01 -49.27 -0.50
CA ALA A 58 9.85 -48.62 -1.79
C ALA A 58 8.93 -47.43 -1.56
N TYR A 59 9.49 -46.22 -1.64
CA TYR A 59 8.68 -45.01 -1.75
C TYR A 59 8.01 -45.03 -3.12
N GLU A 60 6.87 -45.70 -3.22
CA GLU A 60 5.92 -45.42 -4.29
C GLU A 60 5.54 -43.95 -4.17
N VAL A 61 6.04 -43.16 -5.11
CA VAL A 61 5.50 -41.84 -5.38
C VAL A 61 4.03 -42.07 -5.72
N ALA A 62 3.13 -41.66 -4.82
CA ALA A 62 1.70 -41.75 -5.05
C ALA A 62 1.40 -41.09 -6.40
N ALA A 63 1.04 -41.90 -7.39
CA ALA A 63 0.77 -41.41 -8.73
C ALA A 63 -0.31 -40.33 -8.63
N ALA A 64 -0.09 -39.19 -9.30
CA ALA A 64 -1.10 -38.14 -9.35
C ALA A 64 -2.41 -38.77 -9.85
N ALA A 65 -3.48 -38.64 -9.04
CA ALA A 65 -4.73 -39.30 -9.33
C ALA A 65 -5.16 -38.98 -10.77
N PRO A 66 -5.58 -40.00 -11.57
CA PRO A 66 -5.83 -39.80 -12.99
C PRO A 66 -6.85 -38.68 -13.17
N THR A 67 -6.52 -37.72 -14.04
CA THR A 67 -7.40 -36.59 -14.31
C THR A 67 -8.74 -37.11 -14.84
N GLN A 68 -9.83 -36.59 -14.30
CA GLN A 68 -11.19 -36.90 -14.73
C GLN A 68 -11.80 -35.60 -15.25
N PRO A 69 -11.68 -35.30 -16.56
CA PRO A 69 -12.28 -34.11 -17.15
C PRO A 69 -13.80 -34.13 -17.04
N GLY A 70 -14.41 -32.95 -16.91
CA GLY A 70 -15.86 -32.81 -16.89
C GLY A 70 -16.51 -33.30 -18.20
N VAL A 71 -17.50 -34.17 -18.07
CA VAL A 71 -18.25 -34.73 -19.21
C VAL A 71 -19.29 -33.72 -19.67
N ALA A 72 -19.39 -33.49 -20.98
CA ALA A 72 -20.36 -32.56 -21.55
C ALA A 72 -21.81 -33.03 -21.28
N ILE A 73 -22.67 -32.09 -20.88
CA ILE A 73 -24.10 -32.30 -20.62
C ILE A 73 -24.91 -31.30 -21.42
N LYS A 74 -26.06 -31.74 -21.96
CA LYS A 74 -26.96 -30.90 -22.75
C LYS A 74 -28.28 -30.66 -22.01
N PRO A 75 -28.81 -29.41 -22.01
CA PRO A 75 -30.20 -29.17 -21.65
C PRO A 75 -31.15 -29.92 -22.59
N VAL A 76 -32.29 -30.39 -22.09
CA VAL A 76 -33.36 -30.99 -22.92
C VAL A 76 -34.27 -29.92 -23.53
N LYS A 77 -34.23 -28.69 -23.01
CA LYS A 77 -35.01 -27.55 -23.50
C LYS A 77 -34.34 -26.23 -23.12
N ALA A 78 -34.44 -25.22 -23.99
CA ALA A 78 -34.17 -23.82 -23.66
C ALA A 78 -35.45 -22.98 -23.82
N THR A 79 -35.56 -21.91 -23.04
CA THR A 79 -36.67 -20.93 -23.06
C THR A 79 -36.13 -19.55 -22.70
N SER A 80 -36.80 -18.48 -23.14
CA SER A 80 -36.33 -17.10 -22.93
C SER A 80 -37.48 -16.11 -22.68
N SER A 81 -37.12 -14.88 -22.32
CA SER A 81 -37.94 -13.70 -22.57
C SER A 81 -38.26 -13.52 -24.07
N ALA A 82 -39.01 -12.47 -24.41
CA ALA A 82 -39.33 -12.13 -25.79
C ALA A 82 -38.07 -12.04 -26.69
N VAL A 83 -38.20 -12.52 -27.92
CA VAL A 83 -37.11 -12.64 -28.90
C VAL A 83 -37.15 -11.54 -29.96
N GLU A 84 -35.99 -11.25 -30.55
CA GLU A 84 -35.79 -10.27 -31.63
C GLU A 84 -36.70 -10.54 -32.83
N ASN A 85 -36.86 -11.81 -33.21
CA ASN A 85 -37.79 -12.31 -34.21
C ASN A 85 -37.96 -13.84 -34.06
N PRO A 86 -38.95 -14.48 -34.72
CA PRO A 86 -39.23 -15.92 -34.56
C PRO A 86 -38.08 -16.86 -34.93
N GLY A 87 -37.13 -16.44 -35.77
CA GLY A 87 -35.96 -17.23 -36.14
C GLY A 87 -34.91 -17.36 -35.04
N MET A 88 -34.97 -16.51 -34.00
CA MET A 88 -33.94 -16.38 -32.96
C MET A 88 -34.40 -16.95 -31.61
N SER A 89 -35.11 -18.08 -31.68
CA SER A 89 -35.64 -18.82 -30.54
C SER A 89 -34.55 -19.32 -29.58
N ALA A 90 -34.91 -19.53 -28.31
CA ALA A 90 -33.98 -19.96 -27.27
C ALA A 90 -33.26 -21.29 -27.56
N SER A 91 -33.89 -22.18 -28.34
CA SER A 91 -33.29 -23.47 -28.74
C SER A 91 -32.09 -23.34 -29.67
N ALA A 92 -31.92 -22.21 -30.38
CA ALA A 92 -30.74 -21.96 -31.19
C ALA A 92 -29.46 -21.88 -30.35
N ALA A 93 -29.54 -21.44 -29.08
CA ALA A 93 -28.38 -21.38 -28.18
C ALA A 93 -27.90 -22.75 -27.63
N ILE A 94 -28.46 -23.87 -28.11
CA ILE A 94 -28.08 -25.24 -27.70
C ILE A 94 -28.12 -26.27 -28.87
N ASP A 95 -28.30 -25.82 -30.13
CA ASP A 95 -28.55 -26.74 -31.26
C ASP A 95 -27.28 -27.36 -31.86
N GLY A 96 -26.10 -26.80 -31.57
CA GLY A 96 -24.79 -27.23 -32.08
C GLY A 96 -24.39 -26.53 -33.39
N ASN A 97 -25.10 -25.49 -33.84
CA ASN A 97 -24.87 -24.81 -35.10
C ASN A 97 -24.37 -23.37 -34.88
N PRO A 98 -23.07 -23.07 -35.10
CA PRO A 98 -22.51 -21.73 -34.88
C PRO A 98 -23.00 -20.65 -35.87
N ASN A 99 -23.96 -20.97 -36.74
CA ASN A 99 -24.65 -20.05 -37.64
C ASN A 99 -26.10 -19.75 -37.19
N SER A 100 -26.61 -20.46 -36.18
CA SER A 100 -27.86 -20.16 -35.48
C SER A 100 -27.56 -19.17 -34.32
N ARG A 101 -28.56 -18.43 -33.84
CA ARG A 101 -28.42 -17.66 -32.59
C ARG A 101 -29.76 -17.47 -31.88
N TRP A 102 -29.75 -17.53 -30.55
CA TRP A 102 -30.81 -16.89 -29.75
C TRP A 102 -30.61 -15.38 -29.77
N GLY A 103 -31.68 -14.60 -29.82
CA GLY A 103 -31.63 -13.13 -29.79
C GLY A 103 -32.86 -12.58 -29.08
N SER A 104 -32.65 -11.76 -28.05
CA SER A 104 -33.72 -11.15 -27.26
C SER A 104 -34.21 -9.81 -27.80
N THR A 105 -35.41 -9.39 -27.38
CA THR A 105 -35.85 -8.00 -27.51
C THR A 105 -34.88 -7.03 -26.82
N PHE A 106 -34.87 -5.77 -27.26
CA PHE A 106 -33.83 -4.80 -26.91
C PHE A 106 -34.09 -4.13 -25.53
N VAL A 107 -34.21 -4.97 -24.50
CA VAL A 107 -34.49 -4.59 -23.10
C VAL A 107 -33.46 -5.23 -22.18
N ASP A 108 -33.08 -4.53 -21.12
CA ASP A 108 -31.95 -4.91 -20.26
C ASP A 108 -32.27 -6.05 -19.28
N ASP A 109 -33.55 -6.31 -19.01
CA ASP A 109 -34.08 -7.37 -18.13
C ASP A 109 -34.38 -8.70 -18.86
N ALA A 110 -34.05 -8.81 -20.15
CA ALA A 110 -34.19 -10.03 -20.93
C ALA A 110 -33.36 -11.20 -20.37
N TRP A 111 -33.83 -12.43 -20.57
CA TRP A 111 -33.24 -13.64 -19.99
C TRP A 111 -33.36 -14.86 -20.91
N ILE A 112 -32.48 -15.85 -20.70
CA ILE A 112 -32.56 -17.20 -21.27
C ILE A 112 -32.29 -18.23 -20.16
N GLN A 113 -33.05 -19.32 -20.15
CA GLN A 113 -32.89 -20.42 -19.21
C GLN A 113 -32.96 -21.79 -19.88
N PHE A 114 -32.26 -22.73 -19.26
CA PHE A 114 -31.97 -24.07 -19.74
C PHE A 114 -32.52 -25.08 -18.73
N ASP A 115 -33.34 -26.04 -19.19
CA ASP A 115 -33.90 -27.14 -18.40
C ASP A 115 -33.14 -28.43 -18.74
N PHE A 116 -32.56 -29.10 -17.74
CA PHE A 116 -31.90 -30.40 -17.90
C PHE A 116 -32.87 -31.59 -17.76
N GLY A 117 -34.16 -31.33 -17.53
CA GLY A 117 -35.24 -32.33 -17.38
C GLY A 117 -35.25 -33.01 -16.00
N ALA A 118 -34.07 -33.24 -15.45
CA ALA A 118 -33.82 -33.69 -14.08
C ALA A 118 -32.75 -32.81 -13.42
N LYS A 119 -32.53 -33.00 -12.12
CA LYS A 119 -31.43 -32.37 -11.39
C LYS A 119 -30.09 -33.00 -11.83
N VAL A 120 -29.14 -32.18 -12.23
CA VAL A 120 -27.79 -32.60 -12.68
C VAL A 120 -26.70 -31.80 -11.98
N ASP A 121 -25.52 -32.40 -11.85
CA ASP A 121 -24.34 -31.72 -11.30
C ASP A 121 -23.60 -30.97 -12.41
N VAL A 122 -23.30 -29.69 -12.19
CA VAL A 122 -22.67 -28.80 -13.17
C VAL A 122 -21.41 -28.18 -12.57
N GLY A 123 -20.26 -28.48 -13.19
CA GLY A 123 -18.95 -27.94 -12.83
C GLY A 123 -18.54 -26.72 -13.67
N TYR A 124 -19.02 -26.68 -14.92
CA TYR A 124 -18.60 -25.73 -15.94
C TYR A 124 -19.75 -25.28 -16.84
N MET A 125 -19.71 -24.01 -17.25
CA MET A 125 -20.59 -23.39 -18.23
C MET A 125 -19.75 -22.48 -19.14
N LYS A 126 -20.06 -22.46 -20.43
CA LYS A 126 -19.43 -21.58 -21.42
C LYS A 126 -20.49 -20.90 -22.26
N LEU A 127 -20.39 -19.58 -22.39
CA LEU A 127 -21.20 -18.75 -23.28
C LEU A 127 -20.40 -18.46 -24.55
N VAL A 128 -21.06 -18.55 -25.71
CA VAL A 128 -20.53 -18.06 -26.99
C VAL A 128 -21.46 -16.96 -27.49
N TRP A 129 -21.12 -15.71 -27.18
CA TRP A 129 -21.90 -14.53 -27.53
C TRP A 129 -21.75 -14.13 -28.99
N GLU A 130 -22.82 -13.52 -29.52
CA GLU A 130 -22.75 -12.61 -30.66
C GLU A 130 -22.01 -11.31 -30.25
N ARG A 131 -21.77 -10.39 -31.18
CA ARG A 131 -21.35 -9.02 -30.87
C ARG A 131 -22.31 -8.30 -29.91
N SER A 132 -23.58 -8.73 -29.84
CA SER A 132 -24.63 -8.21 -28.97
C SER A 132 -24.69 -9.01 -27.65
N TYR A 133 -23.87 -8.63 -26.68
CA TYR A 133 -23.67 -9.36 -25.42
C TYR A 133 -24.12 -8.58 -24.17
N GLY A 134 -24.20 -9.28 -23.04
CA GLY A 134 -24.49 -8.68 -21.73
C GLY A 134 -23.26 -8.04 -21.10
N LYS A 135 -23.29 -6.73 -20.86
CA LYS A 135 -22.26 -6.03 -20.10
C LYS A 135 -22.40 -6.31 -18.60
N GLU A 136 -23.64 -6.30 -18.11
CA GLU A 136 -23.99 -6.82 -16.78
C GLU A 136 -25.08 -7.88 -16.87
N TYR A 137 -24.89 -8.98 -16.15
CA TYR A 137 -25.85 -10.07 -16.03
C TYR A 137 -25.59 -10.94 -14.80
N ALA A 138 -26.62 -11.64 -14.35
CA ALA A 138 -26.55 -12.63 -13.28
C ALA A 138 -26.68 -14.05 -13.86
N LEU A 139 -25.90 -14.99 -13.34
CA LEU A 139 -26.16 -16.42 -13.53
C LEU A 139 -26.93 -16.94 -12.32
N GLN A 140 -28.04 -17.61 -12.57
CA GLN A 140 -28.99 -18.08 -11.56
C GLN A 140 -29.28 -19.57 -11.73
N VAL A 141 -29.60 -20.25 -10.64
CA VAL A 141 -29.95 -21.68 -10.61
C VAL A 141 -31.31 -21.90 -9.96
N SER A 142 -31.99 -22.98 -10.36
CA SER A 142 -33.29 -23.37 -9.79
C SER A 142 -33.51 -24.89 -9.86
N GLN A 143 -34.42 -25.39 -9.02
CA GLN A 143 -34.88 -26.78 -9.00
C GLN A 143 -36.28 -26.94 -9.62
N ASP A 144 -37.10 -25.89 -9.56
CA ASP A 144 -38.52 -25.84 -9.94
C ASP A 144 -38.78 -24.98 -11.20
N GLY A 145 -37.88 -24.04 -11.52
CA GLY A 145 -38.03 -23.05 -12.59
C GLY A 145 -38.63 -21.72 -12.11
N GLU A 146 -39.03 -21.63 -10.84
CA GLU A 146 -39.77 -20.51 -10.23
C GLU A 146 -38.95 -19.81 -9.14
N SER A 147 -38.24 -20.58 -8.31
CA SER A 147 -37.38 -20.12 -7.21
C SER A 147 -35.92 -20.06 -7.67
N TRP A 148 -35.30 -18.87 -7.67
CA TRP A 148 -33.98 -18.64 -8.28
C TRP A 148 -32.92 -18.15 -7.30
N THR A 149 -31.75 -18.79 -7.33
CA THR A 149 -30.57 -18.44 -6.53
C THR A 149 -29.45 -17.92 -7.42
N GLN A 150 -28.93 -16.72 -7.16
CA GLN A 150 -27.84 -16.11 -7.94
C GLN A 150 -26.45 -16.64 -7.53
N ILE A 151 -25.81 -17.38 -8.46
CA ILE A 151 -24.51 -18.05 -8.26
C ILE A 151 -23.30 -17.30 -8.83
N ARG A 152 -23.51 -16.38 -9.78
CA ARG A 152 -22.49 -15.44 -10.29
C ARG A 152 -23.18 -14.11 -10.57
N TYR A 153 -22.43 -13.01 -10.48
CA TYR A 153 -22.83 -11.74 -11.05
C TYR A 153 -21.65 -11.13 -11.80
N VAL A 154 -21.86 -10.82 -13.07
CA VAL A 154 -20.86 -10.25 -13.96
C VAL A 154 -21.16 -8.76 -14.12
N THR A 155 -20.25 -7.89 -13.68
CA THR A 155 -20.33 -6.42 -13.81
C THR A 155 -19.62 -5.87 -15.06
N ASN A 156 -18.84 -6.71 -15.74
CA ASN A 156 -17.97 -6.31 -16.84
C ASN A 156 -17.79 -7.49 -17.82
N GLY A 157 -18.90 -7.91 -18.42
CA GLY A 157 -18.90 -8.89 -19.50
C GLY A 157 -18.07 -8.40 -20.68
N LYS A 158 -17.43 -9.34 -21.38
CA LYS A 158 -16.50 -9.09 -22.49
C LYS A 158 -17.10 -9.43 -23.85
N GLY A 159 -18.15 -10.26 -23.87
CA GLY A 159 -18.65 -10.90 -25.08
C GLY A 159 -17.67 -11.94 -25.64
N GLY A 160 -17.92 -12.40 -26.87
CA GLY A 160 -17.15 -13.52 -27.45
C GLY A 160 -17.36 -14.80 -26.65
N THR A 161 -16.29 -15.50 -26.30
CA THR A 161 -16.35 -16.69 -25.44
C THR A 161 -16.11 -16.30 -23.98
N GLU A 162 -17.04 -16.66 -23.09
CA GLU A 162 -16.87 -16.51 -21.63
C GLU A 162 -17.07 -17.85 -20.92
N GLU A 163 -16.12 -18.24 -20.07
CA GLU A 163 -16.10 -19.53 -19.37
C GLU A 163 -16.21 -19.34 -17.85
N PHE A 164 -17.07 -20.15 -17.23
CA PHE A 164 -17.32 -20.17 -15.80
C PHE A 164 -16.93 -21.54 -15.24
N LEU A 165 -15.87 -21.54 -14.43
CA LEU A 165 -15.36 -22.75 -13.78
C LEU A 165 -15.90 -22.81 -12.33
N ASN A 166 -15.67 -23.97 -11.70
CA ASN A 166 -15.94 -24.21 -10.28
C ASN A 166 -17.39 -23.92 -9.87
N LEU A 167 -18.35 -24.19 -10.77
CA LEU A 167 -19.77 -23.95 -10.50
C LEU A 167 -20.28 -24.84 -9.36
N GLY A 168 -19.81 -26.09 -9.29
CA GLY A 168 -19.96 -26.97 -8.13
C GLY A 168 -21.41 -27.16 -7.67
N MET A 169 -22.38 -27.00 -8.58
CA MET A 169 -23.80 -26.90 -8.28
C MET A 169 -24.54 -28.18 -8.66
N SER A 170 -25.73 -28.38 -8.10
CA SER A 170 -26.62 -29.48 -8.43
C SER A 170 -28.03 -28.95 -8.62
N ALA A 171 -28.48 -28.79 -9.86
CA ALA A 171 -29.68 -28.04 -10.23
C ALA A 171 -30.40 -28.66 -11.44
N ARG A 172 -31.70 -28.36 -11.61
CA ARG A 172 -32.45 -28.71 -12.82
C ARG A 172 -32.44 -27.59 -13.86
N TYR A 173 -32.35 -26.34 -13.41
CA TYR A 173 -32.40 -25.17 -14.26
C TYR A 173 -31.21 -24.24 -14.03
N ILE A 174 -30.69 -23.67 -15.13
CA ILE A 174 -29.75 -22.54 -15.12
C ILE A 174 -30.35 -21.42 -15.97
N ARG A 175 -30.22 -20.16 -15.51
CA ARG A 175 -30.66 -18.95 -16.23
C ARG A 175 -29.51 -17.95 -16.32
N LEU A 176 -29.36 -17.32 -17.49
CA LEU A 176 -28.71 -16.03 -17.64
C LEU A 176 -29.78 -14.95 -17.60
N GLN A 177 -29.70 -14.07 -16.59
CA GLN A 177 -30.59 -12.93 -16.39
C GLN A 177 -29.84 -11.64 -16.73
N GLY A 178 -30.29 -10.92 -17.75
CA GLY A 178 -29.74 -9.61 -18.11
C GLY A 178 -29.92 -8.57 -17.00
N VAL A 179 -28.98 -7.63 -16.94
CA VAL A 179 -29.07 -6.40 -16.12
C VAL A 179 -28.64 -5.15 -16.89
N ALA A 180 -27.64 -5.24 -17.77
CA ALA A 180 -27.27 -4.18 -18.72
C ALA A 180 -26.64 -4.75 -20.00
N ARG A 181 -27.06 -4.25 -21.16
CA ARG A 181 -26.53 -4.66 -22.47
C ARG A 181 -25.28 -3.87 -22.85
N ALA A 182 -24.43 -4.46 -23.70
CA ALA A 182 -23.21 -3.82 -24.20
C ALA A 182 -23.45 -2.73 -25.27
N GLY A 183 -24.67 -2.63 -25.80
CA GLY A 183 -25.07 -1.66 -26.82
C GLY A 183 -26.59 -1.63 -27.00
N GLY A 184 -27.07 -0.97 -28.06
CA GLY A 184 -28.51 -0.77 -28.29
C GLY A 184 -29.32 -2.03 -28.65
N TYR A 185 -28.66 -3.09 -29.11
CA TYR A 185 -29.26 -4.39 -29.46
C TYR A 185 -29.60 -5.21 -28.20
N GLY A 186 -30.30 -6.33 -28.35
CA GLY A 186 -30.59 -7.29 -27.28
C GLY A 186 -29.38 -8.15 -26.89
N TYR A 187 -29.56 -9.03 -25.90
CA TYR A 187 -28.63 -10.13 -25.63
C TYR A 187 -28.77 -11.21 -26.72
N SER A 188 -27.64 -11.74 -27.22
CA SER A 188 -27.66 -12.79 -28.23
C SER A 188 -26.49 -13.77 -28.10
N LEU A 189 -26.80 -15.07 -28.16
CA LEU A 189 -25.88 -16.19 -27.97
C LEU A 189 -25.94 -17.11 -29.19
N PHE A 190 -24.79 -17.47 -29.73
CA PHE A 190 -24.65 -18.57 -30.69
C PHE A 190 -24.84 -19.91 -29.97
N GLU A 191 -24.11 -20.15 -28.88
CA GLU A 191 -24.08 -21.44 -28.17
C GLU A 191 -23.90 -21.28 -26.65
N VAL A 192 -24.38 -22.28 -25.91
CA VAL A 192 -24.09 -22.46 -24.47
C VAL A 192 -23.75 -23.93 -24.18
N GLU A 193 -22.52 -24.15 -23.72
CA GLU A 193 -22.01 -25.48 -23.36
C GLU A 193 -21.97 -25.66 -21.84
N PHE A 194 -22.22 -26.88 -21.36
CA PHE A 194 -22.15 -27.26 -19.95
C PHE A 194 -21.36 -28.57 -19.77
N LYS A 195 -20.70 -28.74 -18.62
CA LYS A 195 -20.06 -30.01 -18.23
C LYS A 195 -20.29 -30.34 -16.75
N THR A 196 -20.27 -31.63 -16.43
CA THR A 196 -20.21 -32.12 -15.05
C THR A 196 -18.93 -31.63 -14.33
N PRO A 197 -18.89 -31.68 -12.99
CA PRO A 197 -17.65 -31.49 -12.24
C PRO A 197 -16.55 -32.44 -12.72
N GLY A 198 -15.33 -31.91 -12.83
CA GLY A 198 -14.13 -32.65 -13.22
C GLY A 198 -12.86 -31.95 -12.74
N THR A 199 -11.73 -32.65 -12.76
CA THR A 199 -10.42 -32.13 -12.30
C THR A 199 -9.86 -31.02 -13.17
N ASP A 200 -10.43 -30.81 -14.37
CA ASP A 200 -10.15 -29.71 -15.29
C ASP A 200 -10.92 -28.43 -14.95
N ASN A 201 -12.06 -28.55 -14.24
CA ASN A 201 -13.01 -27.44 -14.09
C ASN A 201 -13.48 -27.15 -12.66
N THR A 202 -13.22 -28.03 -11.70
CA THR A 202 -13.68 -27.90 -10.31
C THR A 202 -12.49 -27.88 -9.36
N GLN A 203 -12.48 -26.93 -8.42
CA GLN A 203 -11.36 -26.80 -7.49
C GLN A 203 -11.39 -27.92 -6.44
N GLY A 204 -10.29 -28.67 -6.35
CA GLY A 204 -10.10 -29.71 -5.34
C GLY A 204 -10.10 -29.17 -3.90
N VAL A 205 -10.02 -30.10 -2.94
CA VAL A 205 -9.82 -29.79 -1.52
C VAL A 205 -8.44 -30.28 -1.07
N GLY A 206 -7.69 -29.42 -0.41
CA GLY A 206 -6.39 -29.73 0.19
C GLY A 206 -6.52 -30.14 1.65
N THR A 207 -5.60 -30.99 2.11
CA THR A 207 -5.41 -31.30 3.53
C THR A 207 -5.03 -30.01 4.28
N THR A 208 -5.71 -29.73 5.38
CA THR A 208 -5.51 -28.51 6.19
C THR A 208 -5.08 -28.85 7.60
N SER A 209 -4.53 -27.87 8.33
CA SER A 209 -4.08 -28.04 9.71
C SER A 209 -4.25 -26.73 10.49
N ALA A 210 -4.70 -26.82 11.74
CA ALA A 210 -4.91 -25.66 12.59
C ALA A 210 -3.59 -24.88 12.83
N TRP A 211 -3.66 -23.55 12.73
CA TRP A 211 -2.55 -22.68 13.10
C TRP A 211 -2.30 -22.74 14.60
N ARG A 212 -1.06 -22.99 15.01
CA ARG A 212 -0.65 -22.97 16.42
C ARG A 212 -0.43 -21.54 16.88
N TYR A 213 -0.93 -21.22 18.07
CA TYR A 213 -0.69 -19.95 18.75
C TYR A 213 -0.21 -20.24 20.19
N PRO A 214 0.69 -19.42 20.77
CA PRO A 214 1.04 -19.49 22.18
C PRO A 214 -0.19 -19.21 23.04
N ALA A 215 -0.42 -20.01 24.09
CA ALA A 215 -1.58 -19.80 24.99
C ALA A 215 -1.50 -18.50 25.79
N ASN A 216 -0.28 -17.99 26.03
CA ASN A 216 0.05 -16.76 26.73
C ASN A 216 1.51 -16.36 26.38
N GLY A 217 2.08 -15.35 27.06
CA GLY A 217 3.44 -14.87 26.85
C GLY A 217 4.57 -15.74 27.44
N GLN A 218 4.34 -17.00 27.84
CA GLN A 218 5.41 -17.90 28.24
C GLN A 218 6.39 -18.13 27.08
N GLY A 219 7.69 -17.95 27.34
CA GLY A 219 8.74 -18.02 26.32
C GLY A 219 8.82 -16.79 25.40
N LEU A 220 8.13 -15.68 25.74
CA LEU A 220 8.26 -14.41 25.03
C LEU A 220 9.73 -13.93 25.02
N ALA A 221 10.24 -13.61 23.84
CA ALA A 221 11.51 -12.92 23.68
C ALA A 221 11.31 -11.63 22.87
N PRO A 222 11.82 -10.47 23.35
CA PRO A 222 11.84 -9.23 22.57
C PRO A 222 12.53 -9.39 21.21
N LEU A 223 12.16 -8.54 20.24
CA LEU A 223 12.86 -8.50 18.95
C LEU A 223 14.36 -8.19 19.14
N PRO A 224 15.26 -8.78 18.32
CA PRO A 224 16.68 -8.46 18.37
C PRO A 224 16.93 -6.96 18.13
N ALA A 225 17.70 -6.33 19.02
CA ALA A 225 18.16 -4.96 18.84
C ALA A 225 19.41 -4.91 17.96
N ALA A 226 19.44 -4.01 16.99
CA ALA A 226 20.66 -3.66 16.26
C ALA A 226 21.53 -2.76 17.16
N PRO A 227 22.80 -3.11 17.44
CA PRO A 227 23.63 -2.34 18.38
C PRO A 227 23.88 -0.91 17.88
N GLU A 228 24.21 -0.77 16.59
CA GLU A 228 24.28 0.52 15.88
C GLU A 228 23.19 0.64 14.82
N ALA A 229 22.89 1.87 14.41
CA ALA A 229 22.03 2.13 13.25
C ALA A 229 22.82 1.95 11.95
N ALA A 230 22.18 1.44 10.89
CA ALA A 230 22.81 1.27 9.57
C ALA A 230 23.34 2.59 8.97
N GLU A 231 22.69 3.71 9.33
CA GLU A 231 23.13 5.07 9.02
C GLU A 231 22.69 6.01 10.16
N LEU A 232 23.61 6.80 10.71
CA LEU A 232 23.29 7.90 11.63
C LEU A 232 22.92 9.17 10.86
N THR A 233 21.67 9.60 11.02
CA THR A 233 21.12 10.83 10.42
C THR A 233 21.56 12.10 11.17
N GLN A 234 21.99 11.98 12.43
CA GLN A 234 22.64 13.06 13.17
C GLN A 234 23.64 12.52 14.20
N PHE A 235 24.79 13.19 14.36
CA PHE A 235 25.79 12.90 15.40
C PHE A 235 26.65 14.14 15.72
N ARG A 236 27.53 14.06 16.72
CA ARG A 236 28.49 15.12 17.07
C ARG A 236 29.94 14.65 17.00
N LEU A 237 30.83 15.56 16.65
CA LEU A 237 32.28 15.39 16.76
C LEU A 237 32.78 15.79 18.16
N ALA A 238 34.04 15.48 18.47
CA ALA A 238 34.63 15.67 19.80
C ALA A 238 34.75 17.14 20.26
N ASP A 239 34.72 18.09 19.33
CA ASP A 239 34.72 19.55 19.58
C ASP A 239 33.30 20.12 19.84
N GLY A 240 32.25 19.31 19.66
CA GLY A 240 30.85 19.71 19.73
C GLY A 240 30.18 19.99 18.37
N THR A 241 30.94 19.99 17.26
CA THR A 241 30.42 20.18 15.89
C THR A 241 29.30 19.18 15.60
N LEU A 242 28.18 19.68 15.09
CA LEU A 242 27.01 18.88 14.74
C LEU A 242 27.10 18.43 13.28
N VAL A 243 26.93 17.14 13.02
CA VAL A 243 26.80 16.58 11.67
C VAL A 243 25.37 16.09 11.49
N THR A 244 24.68 16.55 10.45
CA THR A 244 23.34 16.10 10.07
C THR A 244 23.37 15.57 8.64
N ARG A 245 22.77 14.40 8.40
CA ARG A 245 22.74 13.68 7.12
C ARG A 245 21.32 13.35 6.73
N PHE A 246 20.97 13.57 5.47
CA PHE A 246 19.64 13.24 4.95
C PHE A 246 19.65 12.92 3.45
N GLY A 247 18.78 12.01 3.04
CA GLY A 247 18.54 11.65 1.66
C GLY A 247 17.40 12.46 1.04
N ALA A 248 17.51 12.68 -0.26
CA ALA A 248 16.51 13.33 -1.10
C ALA A 248 16.26 12.51 -2.37
N ARG A 249 15.08 12.67 -2.98
CA ARG A 249 14.65 11.96 -4.19
C ARG A 249 14.22 12.93 -5.28
N ALA A 250 14.35 12.51 -6.54
CA ALA A 250 13.90 13.28 -7.69
C ALA A 250 12.38 13.54 -7.71
N LEU A 251 12.02 14.81 -7.92
CA LEU A 251 10.69 15.32 -8.23
C LEU A 251 10.71 16.12 -9.54
N GLY A 252 9.55 16.22 -10.20
CA GLY A 252 9.40 16.95 -11.47
C GLY A 252 9.31 18.48 -11.34
N ARG A 253 8.98 18.98 -10.13
CA ARG A 253 8.79 20.40 -9.77
C ARG A 253 9.24 20.62 -8.32
N HIS A 254 9.47 21.88 -7.93
CA HIS A 254 9.81 22.28 -6.56
C HIS A 254 8.65 21.95 -5.60
N GLY A 255 8.95 21.53 -4.36
CA GLY A 255 7.95 21.04 -3.38
C GLY A 255 6.93 22.08 -2.85
N ARG A 256 7.10 23.36 -3.22
CA ARG A 256 6.20 24.50 -2.97
C ARG A 256 5.39 24.95 -4.20
N GLU A 257 5.68 24.46 -5.41
CA GLU A 257 4.89 24.81 -6.59
C GLU A 257 3.48 24.22 -6.50
N ARG A 258 2.47 24.95 -6.97
CA ARG A 258 1.08 24.48 -7.15
C ARG A 258 0.74 24.39 -8.64
N GLY A 259 -0.43 23.84 -8.97
CA GLY A 259 -0.89 23.70 -10.36
C GLY A 259 -1.31 25.01 -11.03
N GLU A 260 -1.69 25.99 -10.22
CA GLU A 260 -1.96 27.37 -10.62
C GLU A 260 -0.67 28.17 -10.84
N GLU A 261 -0.72 29.20 -11.70
CA GLU A 261 0.36 30.18 -11.78
C GLU A 261 0.41 31.01 -10.50
N TRP A 262 1.54 30.94 -9.78
CA TRP A 262 1.75 31.66 -8.52
C TRP A 262 1.88 33.16 -8.78
N ASN A 263 0.79 33.91 -8.57
CA ASN A 263 0.85 35.37 -8.58
C ASN A 263 1.15 35.90 -7.16
N GLU A 264 2.29 36.59 -7.02
CA GLU A 264 2.63 37.30 -5.78
C GLU A 264 1.76 38.55 -5.60
N ILE A 265 1.42 38.88 -4.35
CA ILE A 265 0.66 40.09 -4.02
C ILE A 265 1.45 41.33 -4.49
N GLY A 266 1.07 41.87 -5.64
CA GLY A 266 1.72 43.01 -6.31
C GLY A 266 1.85 42.89 -7.83
N PHE A 267 1.77 41.68 -8.42
CA PHE A 267 2.07 41.47 -9.85
C PHE A 267 0.84 41.21 -10.74
N GLY A 268 -0.02 42.23 -10.87
CA GLY A 268 -1.12 42.23 -11.84
C GLY A 268 -2.37 41.47 -11.40
N PRO A 269 -3.24 41.02 -12.33
CA PRO A 269 -4.49 40.33 -12.00
C PRO A 269 -4.23 38.99 -11.29
N ASN A 270 -4.88 38.77 -10.15
CA ASN A 270 -4.79 37.48 -9.48
C ASN A 270 -5.85 36.51 -10.03
N ASP A 271 -5.53 35.88 -11.15
CA ASP A 271 -6.35 34.84 -11.80
C ASP A 271 -6.69 33.63 -10.91
N THR A 272 -6.07 33.47 -9.73
CA THR A 272 -6.42 32.42 -8.75
C THR A 272 -7.63 32.79 -7.90
N VAL A 273 -8.24 33.96 -8.11
CA VAL A 273 -9.42 34.45 -7.39
C VAL A 273 -10.46 34.98 -8.37
N ASP A 274 -11.70 34.51 -8.22
CA ASP A 274 -12.86 34.98 -8.98
C ASP A 274 -13.16 36.45 -8.61
N PRO A 275 -13.18 37.38 -9.59
CA PRO A 275 -13.28 38.81 -9.32
C PRO A 275 -14.69 39.29 -8.91
N VAL A 276 -15.70 38.41 -8.92
CA VAL A 276 -17.10 38.73 -8.57
C VAL A 276 -17.42 38.31 -7.13
N THR A 277 -16.85 37.19 -6.69
CA THR A 277 -17.14 36.55 -5.39
C THR A 277 -15.99 36.65 -4.39
N GLY A 278 -14.76 36.88 -4.86
CA GLY A 278 -13.55 36.80 -4.04
C GLY A 278 -13.18 35.36 -3.62
N ALA A 279 -13.84 34.35 -4.19
CA ALA A 279 -13.53 32.94 -3.96
C ALA A 279 -12.37 32.47 -4.87
N PRO A 280 -11.57 31.47 -4.47
CA PRO A 280 -10.48 30.96 -5.30
C PRO A 280 -10.97 30.22 -6.55
N VAL A 281 -10.17 30.27 -7.62
CA VAL A 281 -10.37 29.51 -8.86
C VAL A 281 -9.20 28.54 -9.03
N ASP A 282 -9.49 27.25 -8.93
CA ASP A 282 -8.55 26.18 -9.26
C ASP A 282 -8.35 26.11 -10.79
N LYS A 283 -7.10 26.25 -11.26
CA LYS A 283 -6.72 26.12 -12.68
C LYS A 283 -6.41 24.67 -13.10
N GLY A 284 -6.43 23.72 -12.17
CA GLY A 284 -6.36 22.28 -12.42
C GLY A 284 -5.19 21.55 -11.73
N PRO A 285 -5.22 20.20 -11.70
CA PRO A 285 -4.26 19.39 -10.96
C PRO A 285 -2.87 19.44 -11.60
N GLY A 286 -1.96 20.18 -10.98
CA GLY A 286 -0.54 20.19 -11.35
C GLY A 286 0.20 18.92 -10.91
N ALA A 287 1.36 18.67 -11.51
CA ALA A 287 2.17 17.48 -11.25
C ALA A 287 3.22 17.73 -10.15
N HIS A 288 2.88 17.44 -8.89
CA HIS A 288 3.67 17.81 -7.71
C HIS A 288 3.87 16.66 -6.71
N LEU A 289 5.02 16.62 -6.02
CA LEU A 289 5.48 15.56 -5.09
C LEU A 289 5.43 14.10 -5.60
N THR A 290 4.93 13.87 -6.82
CA THR A 290 4.88 12.58 -7.48
C THR A 290 6.28 12.03 -7.72
N PHE A 291 6.39 10.72 -7.66
CA PHE A 291 7.61 10.02 -8.01
C PHE A 291 7.81 10.13 -9.52
N VAL A 292 8.95 10.68 -9.94
CA VAL A 292 9.27 10.77 -11.37
C VAL A 292 9.46 9.37 -11.95
N THR A 293 9.19 9.21 -13.25
CA THR A 293 9.57 8.01 -13.99
C THR A 293 11.02 7.61 -13.70
N GLN A 294 11.24 6.34 -13.34
CA GLN A 294 12.53 5.73 -12.97
C GLN A 294 13.14 6.22 -11.64
N TYR A 295 12.36 6.78 -10.72
CA TYR A 295 12.81 7.32 -9.41
C TYR A 295 13.75 6.43 -8.57
N PHE A 296 13.78 5.11 -8.80
CA PHE A 296 14.64 4.14 -8.13
C PHE A 296 16.02 3.92 -8.80
N GLN A 297 16.21 4.38 -10.04
CA GLN A 297 17.50 4.39 -10.75
C GLN A 297 18.17 5.74 -10.54
N ASN A 298 19.37 5.79 -9.94
CA ASN A 298 20.28 6.95 -9.86
C ASN A 298 19.68 8.33 -9.48
N ARG A 299 18.49 8.35 -8.85
CA ARG A 299 17.66 9.55 -8.61
C ARG A 299 17.46 9.87 -7.14
N THR A 300 18.29 9.28 -6.29
CA THR A 300 18.42 9.65 -4.88
C THR A 300 19.82 10.16 -4.62
N TRP A 301 19.93 11.13 -3.72
CA TRP A 301 21.21 11.72 -3.34
C TRP A 301 21.23 12.07 -1.85
N GLY A 302 22.42 12.06 -1.29
CA GLY A 302 22.69 12.48 0.09
C GLY A 302 23.06 13.96 0.20
N MET A 303 22.64 14.54 1.32
CA MET A 303 23.05 15.82 1.85
C MET A 303 23.70 15.61 3.21
N GLU A 304 24.80 16.32 3.48
CA GLU A 304 25.42 16.40 4.79
C GLU A 304 25.69 17.86 5.14
N ILE A 305 25.29 18.29 6.33
CA ILE A 305 25.52 19.63 6.87
C ILE A 305 26.32 19.47 8.17
N ILE A 306 27.52 20.05 8.18
CA ILE A 306 28.47 20.07 9.29
C ILE A 306 28.45 21.48 9.87
N ASP A 307 28.11 21.62 11.15
CA ASP A 307 27.75 22.87 11.80
C ASP A 307 28.53 23.06 13.12
N ASN A 308 29.43 24.04 13.13
CA ASN A 308 30.28 24.35 14.28
C ASN A 308 29.67 25.37 15.27
N SER A 309 28.39 25.76 15.14
CA SER A 309 27.71 26.72 16.03
C SER A 309 27.52 26.28 17.49
N ARG A 310 27.90 25.04 17.81
CA ARG A 310 27.93 24.49 19.18
C ARG A 310 29.35 24.22 19.69
N VAL A 311 30.39 24.51 18.89
CA VAL A 311 31.79 24.39 19.31
C VAL A 311 32.15 25.55 20.24
N ALA A 312 32.85 25.23 21.33
CA ALA A 312 33.25 26.24 22.33
C ALA A 312 34.11 27.34 21.69
N GLY A 313 33.73 28.60 21.92
CA GLY A 313 34.44 29.78 21.40
C GLY A 313 34.04 30.22 19.97
N VAL A 314 33.24 29.45 19.22
CA VAL A 314 32.79 29.85 17.89
C VAL A 314 31.69 30.91 17.99
N THR A 315 32.05 32.17 17.70
CA THR A 315 31.13 33.32 17.68
C THR A 315 30.62 33.69 16.28
N LYS A 316 31.20 33.10 15.23
CA LYS A 316 30.78 33.24 13.82
C LYS A 316 30.73 31.86 13.17
N PRO A 317 29.64 31.08 13.37
CA PRO A 317 29.53 29.74 12.82
C PRO A 317 29.61 29.69 11.30
N THR A 318 30.01 28.53 10.80
CA THR A 318 30.05 28.18 9.38
C THR A 318 29.43 26.80 9.20
N LEU A 319 28.51 26.68 8.25
CA LEU A 319 28.02 25.40 7.76
C LEU A 319 28.91 24.95 6.60
N VAL A 320 29.42 23.72 6.67
CA VAL A 320 30.03 23.03 5.53
C VAL A 320 29.00 22.05 4.99
N VAL A 321 28.68 22.13 3.70
CA VAL A 321 27.64 21.30 3.07
C VAL A 321 28.23 20.43 1.97
N ASN A 322 28.07 19.12 2.11
CA ASN A 322 28.50 18.11 1.15
C ASN A 322 27.30 17.49 0.42
N ARG A 323 27.58 17.04 -0.80
CA ARG A 323 26.66 16.36 -1.72
C ARG A 323 27.18 14.95 -1.98
N TYR A 324 26.31 13.95 -1.98
CA TYR A 324 26.65 12.56 -2.27
C TYR A 324 25.70 12.01 -3.34
N THR A 325 26.24 11.60 -4.49
CA THR A 325 25.45 11.19 -5.68
C THR A 325 25.99 9.86 -6.24
N THR A 326 25.22 9.17 -7.09
CA THR A 326 25.71 8.00 -7.85
C THR A 326 26.23 8.36 -9.25
N VAL A 327 25.96 9.58 -9.70
CA VAL A 327 26.29 10.19 -11.01
C VAL A 327 26.99 11.53 -10.82
N ASP A 328 27.74 11.96 -11.84
CA ASP A 328 28.34 13.30 -11.86
C ASP A 328 27.23 14.36 -11.88
N PHE A 329 27.44 15.43 -11.12
CA PHE A 329 26.45 16.50 -10.93
C PHE A 329 27.04 17.87 -11.26
N LEU A 330 26.19 18.88 -11.41
CA LEU A 330 26.60 20.25 -11.68
C LEU A 330 26.66 21.05 -10.37
N ALA A 331 27.68 21.91 -10.23
CA ALA A 331 27.73 22.88 -9.15
C ALA A 331 26.51 23.83 -9.19
N GLY A 332 26.05 24.27 -8.02
CA GLY A 332 24.86 25.14 -7.88
C GLY A 332 23.52 24.41 -7.76
N ASP A 333 23.53 23.08 -7.58
CA ASP A 333 22.33 22.23 -7.47
C ASP A 333 21.51 22.37 -6.17
N THR A 334 21.88 23.25 -5.24
CA THR A 334 21.24 23.32 -3.93
C THR A 334 20.93 24.77 -3.55
N ALA A 335 19.65 25.07 -3.27
CA ALA A 335 19.19 26.37 -2.85
C ALA A 335 19.04 26.47 -1.32
N PHE A 336 19.36 27.64 -0.77
CA PHE A 336 19.27 27.93 0.67
C PHE A 336 18.42 29.19 0.91
N PHE A 337 17.12 29.01 1.14
CA PHE A 337 16.18 30.11 1.36
C PHE A 337 16.12 30.52 2.84
N ARG A 338 15.60 31.73 3.11
CA ARG A 338 15.49 32.32 4.46
C ARG A 338 14.15 32.99 4.65
N ALA A 339 13.78 33.21 5.91
CA ALA A 339 12.52 33.86 6.29
C ALA A 339 12.31 35.23 5.59
N PHE A 340 11.44 35.32 4.58
CA PHE A 340 11.28 36.51 3.71
C PHE A 340 10.58 37.72 4.39
N ASP A 341 10.17 37.61 5.65
CA ASP A 341 9.35 38.60 6.37
C ASP A 341 10.13 39.35 7.45
N ARG A 342 11.33 38.86 7.82
CA ARG A 342 12.28 39.63 8.62
C ARG A 342 12.54 40.96 7.87
N PRO A 343 12.53 42.13 8.55
CA PRO A 343 12.64 43.44 7.90
C PRO A 343 13.82 43.52 6.91
N GLY A 344 13.47 43.53 5.63
CA GLY A 344 14.39 43.17 4.55
C GLY A 344 14.66 41.68 4.48
N VAL A 345 14.02 41.04 3.49
CA VAL A 345 14.48 39.85 2.74
C VAL A 345 13.68 39.79 1.45
N THR A 346 14.35 39.73 0.31
CA THR A 346 13.77 39.19 -0.93
C THR A 346 14.55 37.94 -1.33
N GLY A 347 13.93 37.04 -2.11
CA GLY A 347 14.69 35.97 -2.78
C GLY A 347 15.84 36.55 -3.61
N TYR A 348 16.97 35.87 -3.77
CA TYR A 348 17.15 34.42 -3.81
C TYR A 348 17.95 33.82 -2.65
N GLY A 349 17.92 32.50 -2.53
CA GLY A 349 18.89 31.74 -1.74
C GLY A 349 20.27 31.64 -2.42
N TRP A 350 21.20 30.89 -1.80
CA TRP A 350 22.56 30.64 -2.33
C TRP A 350 22.58 29.68 -3.55
N MET A 351 21.81 29.99 -4.59
CA MET A 351 21.99 29.45 -5.94
C MET A 351 22.94 30.37 -6.73
N ASN A 352 23.49 29.87 -7.83
CA ASN A 352 24.02 30.71 -8.90
C ASN A 352 23.16 30.52 -10.16
N PRO A 353 22.00 31.22 -10.29
CA PRO A 353 20.99 30.83 -11.27
C PRO A 353 21.45 30.99 -12.72
N GLY A 354 22.28 32.00 -13.01
CA GLY A 354 22.81 32.25 -14.35
C GLY A 354 23.71 31.11 -14.86
N GLU A 355 24.59 30.59 -14.01
CA GLU A 355 25.50 29.48 -14.36
C GLU A 355 24.80 28.16 -14.67
N LEU A 356 23.51 28.00 -14.37
CA LEU A 356 22.70 26.83 -14.76
C LEU A 356 21.94 27.02 -16.10
N VAL A 357 21.89 28.26 -16.60
CA VAL A 357 21.42 28.60 -17.96
C VAL A 357 22.60 28.57 -18.93
N ASP A 358 23.76 29.07 -18.50
CA ASP A 358 25.03 28.94 -19.20
C ASP A 358 25.59 27.50 -19.14
N ARG A 359 26.27 27.07 -20.20
CA ARG A 359 26.71 25.66 -20.35
C ARG A 359 28.03 25.34 -19.62
N ASN A 360 28.47 26.22 -18.73
CA ASN A 360 29.80 26.22 -18.13
C ASN A 360 29.83 25.84 -16.64
N ALA A 361 28.68 25.47 -16.05
CA ALA A 361 28.62 24.94 -14.68
C ALA A 361 29.63 23.80 -14.48
N LYS A 362 30.41 23.89 -13.40
CA LYS A 362 31.44 22.89 -13.09
C LYS A 362 30.82 21.52 -12.83
N VAL A 363 31.31 20.50 -13.52
CA VAL A 363 31.00 19.10 -13.25
C VAL A 363 31.73 18.64 -11.98
N CYS A 364 30.98 17.98 -11.10
CA CYS A 364 31.37 17.49 -9.79
C CYS A 364 31.27 15.96 -9.79
N THR A 365 32.37 15.29 -9.44
CA THR A 365 32.43 13.82 -9.37
C THR A 365 31.79 13.28 -8.08
N PRO A 366 31.13 12.11 -8.10
CA PRO A 366 30.67 11.42 -6.91
C PRO A 366 31.73 11.29 -5.82
N THR A 367 31.37 11.62 -4.58
CA THR A 367 32.12 11.20 -3.39
C THR A 367 31.50 9.92 -2.83
N PRO A 368 32.27 8.88 -2.49
CA PRO A 368 31.73 7.69 -1.82
C PRO A 368 31.03 8.06 -0.50
N TYR A 369 29.97 7.33 -0.15
CA TYR A 369 29.30 7.52 1.14
C TYR A 369 30.28 7.23 2.29
N PRO A 370 30.38 8.12 3.30
CA PRO A 370 31.30 7.96 4.42
C PRO A 370 30.83 6.86 5.37
N ALA A 371 31.77 6.36 6.18
CA ALA A 371 31.47 5.43 7.26
C ALA A 371 30.50 6.05 8.30
N ASN A 372 29.82 5.17 9.03
CA ASN A 372 28.87 5.57 10.06
C ASN A 372 29.56 6.42 11.15
N GLY A 373 28.94 7.54 11.54
CA GLY A 373 29.49 8.45 12.56
C GLY A 373 30.84 9.11 12.24
N ARG A 374 31.32 9.09 10.98
CA ARG A 374 32.62 9.68 10.58
C ARG A 374 32.47 10.54 9.33
N LEU A 375 33.22 11.65 9.24
CA LEU A 375 33.31 12.44 8.01
C LEU A 375 34.11 11.70 6.91
N ALA A 376 33.94 12.12 5.64
CA ALA A 376 34.75 11.61 4.53
C ALA A 376 36.18 12.20 4.51
N SER A 377 36.36 13.42 5.01
CA SER A 377 37.66 14.11 5.17
C SER A 377 37.79 14.75 6.56
N PRO A 378 39.02 15.02 7.06
CA PRO A 378 39.23 15.52 8.42
C PRO A 378 38.69 16.94 8.68
N ASP A 379 38.58 17.78 7.65
CA ASP A 379 38.05 19.15 7.71
C ASP A 379 36.58 19.25 7.24
N GLY A 380 36.00 18.12 6.83
CA GLY A 380 34.66 18.04 6.27
C GLY A 380 34.51 18.56 4.84
N ILE A 381 35.60 18.91 4.15
CA ILE A 381 35.57 19.35 2.75
C ILE A 381 35.82 18.14 1.84
N ASN A 382 34.79 17.72 1.12
CA ASN A 382 34.86 16.58 0.20
C ASN A 382 35.49 16.94 -1.16
N GLY A 383 35.58 18.23 -1.49
CA GLY A 383 36.20 18.71 -2.72
C GLY A 383 35.69 20.07 -3.17
N PRO A 384 35.93 20.46 -4.44
CA PRO A 384 35.64 21.81 -4.93
C PRO A 384 34.16 22.12 -5.14
N CYS A 385 33.26 21.17 -4.86
CA CYS A 385 31.80 21.36 -4.89
C CYS A 385 31.17 21.32 -3.49
N THR A 386 31.99 21.29 -2.43
CA THR A 386 31.54 21.55 -1.05
C THR A 386 31.18 23.04 -0.89
N LEU A 387 30.00 23.32 -0.35
CA LEU A 387 29.58 24.70 -0.05
C LEU A 387 29.99 25.08 1.38
N ARG A 388 30.37 26.35 1.60
CA ARG A 388 30.70 26.89 2.94
C ARG A 388 29.89 28.15 3.21
N ILE A 389 28.85 28.02 4.03
CA ILE A 389 27.93 29.11 4.38
C ILE A 389 28.39 29.72 5.71
N LYS A 390 28.94 30.93 5.66
CA LYS A 390 29.48 31.68 6.83
C LYS A 390 28.62 32.87 7.26
N ASP A 391 27.85 33.40 6.32
CA ASP A 391 27.06 34.61 6.46
C ASP A 391 25.66 34.38 5.85
N TYR A 392 24.68 35.14 6.32
CA TYR A 392 23.48 35.46 5.55
C TYR A 392 23.84 36.51 4.48
N PRO A 393 23.39 36.34 3.22
CA PRO A 393 23.60 37.34 2.18
C PRO A 393 22.74 38.59 2.45
N GLY A 394 23.24 39.75 2.00
CA GLY A 394 22.48 41.00 1.99
C GLY A 394 21.44 41.05 0.85
N HIS A 395 20.50 41.98 0.91
CA HIS A 395 19.34 42.07 0.02
C HIS A 395 18.60 43.41 0.22
N GLY A 396 17.55 43.66 -0.56
CA GLY A 396 16.63 44.78 -0.35
C GLY A 396 15.93 44.74 1.02
N GLY A 397 15.69 45.92 1.58
CA GLY A 397 14.75 46.15 2.67
C GLY A 397 13.29 45.99 2.20
N LEU A 398 12.36 45.72 3.12
CA LEU A 398 10.94 45.53 2.80
C LEU A 398 10.02 46.55 3.49
N GLY A 399 8.91 46.87 2.84
CA GLY A 399 7.77 47.58 3.42
C GLY A 399 6.87 46.66 4.26
N ALA A 400 5.80 47.24 4.83
CA ALA A 400 4.80 46.50 5.60
C ALA A 400 3.85 45.65 4.72
N ASP A 401 3.82 45.95 3.43
CA ASP A 401 3.24 45.12 2.35
C ASP A 401 4.10 43.87 2.05
N GLY A 402 5.41 43.95 2.29
CA GLY A 402 6.39 42.93 1.92
C GLY A 402 7.09 43.17 0.59
N LEU A 403 6.98 44.36 -0.01
CA LEU A 403 7.65 44.74 -1.26
C LEU A 403 8.96 45.53 -1.00
N PRO A 404 9.92 45.57 -1.96
CA PRO A 404 11.18 46.27 -1.79
C PRO A 404 11.03 47.77 -1.47
N ASN A 405 11.55 48.21 -0.32
CA ASN A 405 11.43 49.58 0.17
C ASN A 405 12.59 50.52 -0.26
N GLY A 406 13.44 50.08 -1.20
CA GLY A 406 14.61 50.83 -1.68
C GLY A 406 15.82 50.90 -0.72
N THR A 407 15.70 50.43 0.52
CA THR A 407 16.83 50.32 1.46
C THR A 407 17.67 49.08 1.13
N ASN A 408 18.98 49.08 1.40
CA ASN A 408 19.80 47.87 1.37
C ASN A 408 20.09 47.37 2.80
N VAL A 409 19.97 46.06 3.03
CA VAL A 409 20.29 45.42 4.30
C VAL A 409 21.58 44.60 4.14
N PRO A 410 22.60 44.83 4.98
CA PRO A 410 23.89 44.15 4.85
C PRO A 410 23.82 42.66 5.20
N SER A 411 24.82 41.92 4.74
CA SER A 411 25.09 40.57 5.21
C SER A 411 25.47 40.57 6.71
N ARG A 412 25.24 39.43 7.38
CA ARG A 412 25.64 39.18 8.77
C ARG A 412 26.12 37.75 8.93
N ALA A 413 26.93 37.47 9.95
CA ALA A 413 27.26 36.09 10.32
C ALA A 413 26.01 35.26 10.64
N LEU A 414 26.10 33.94 10.42
CA LEU A 414 25.15 32.98 10.98
C LEU A 414 25.19 33.04 12.52
N VAL A 415 24.09 32.66 13.20
CA VAL A 415 24.08 32.40 14.65
C VAL A 415 23.29 31.12 14.97
N ALA A 416 23.51 30.51 16.13
CA ALA A 416 22.69 29.37 16.57
C ALA A 416 21.21 29.79 16.73
N GLY A 417 20.29 28.90 16.33
CA GLY A 417 18.86 29.17 16.29
C GLY A 417 18.36 29.84 15.00
N ASP A 418 19.24 30.21 14.07
CA ASP A 418 18.81 30.66 12.75
C ASP A 418 18.18 29.52 11.94
N ALA A 419 17.09 29.82 11.24
CA ALA A 419 16.35 28.88 10.41
C ALA A 419 16.68 29.12 8.93
N ILE A 420 17.12 28.06 8.25
CA ILE A 420 17.55 28.05 6.85
C ILE A 420 16.75 26.95 6.15
N GLU A 421 15.98 27.33 5.14
CA GLU A 421 15.32 26.36 4.27
C GLU A 421 16.32 25.84 3.24
N VAL A 422 16.32 24.53 3.01
CA VAL A 422 17.25 23.84 2.13
C VAL A 422 16.44 23.09 1.07
N SER A 423 16.58 23.49 -0.19
CA SER A 423 15.96 22.82 -1.35
C SER A 423 17.07 22.28 -2.25
N PRO A 424 17.49 21.02 -2.07
CA PRO A 424 18.43 20.38 -2.97
C PRO A 424 17.72 19.89 -4.23
N ALA A 425 18.39 20.04 -5.37
CA ALA A 425 18.02 19.50 -6.66
C ALA A 425 19.04 18.42 -7.07
N MET A 426 18.84 17.78 -8.22
CA MET A 426 19.85 16.96 -8.88
C MET A 426 19.94 17.36 -10.34
N PHE A 427 21.03 18.04 -10.68
CA PHE A 427 21.37 18.43 -12.04
C PHE A 427 22.61 17.64 -12.46
N SER A 428 22.48 16.81 -13.50
CA SER A 428 23.52 15.91 -14.00
C SER A 428 23.78 16.16 -15.49
N THR A 429 24.80 15.52 -16.05
CA THR A 429 25.07 15.52 -17.50
C THR A 429 24.35 14.35 -18.17
N ARG A 430 24.04 14.47 -19.48
CA ARG A 430 23.43 13.36 -20.23
C ARG A 430 24.40 12.19 -20.35
N GLU A 431 25.69 12.52 -20.42
CA GLU A 431 26.83 11.63 -20.55
C GLU A 431 27.01 10.76 -19.30
N SER A 432 26.90 11.34 -18.09
CA SER A 432 27.02 10.59 -16.83
C SER A 432 25.82 9.67 -16.59
N MET A 433 24.59 10.17 -16.81
CA MET A 433 23.38 9.35 -16.71
C MET A 433 23.41 8.18 -17.71
N ALA A 434 23.72 8.44 -18.98
CA ALA A 434 23.87 7.39 -19.99
C ALA A 434 25.01 6.40 -19.67
N GLY A 435 26.09 6.88 -19.05
CA GLY A 435 27.19 6.05 -18.53
C GLY A 435 26.78 5.11 -17.38
N LYS A 436 25.62 5.31 -16.75
CA LYS A 436 24.99 4.37 -15.80
C LYS A 436 23.86 3.54 -16.43
N GLY A 437 23.65 3.65 -17.75
CA GLY A 437 22.50 3.05 -18.45
C GLY A 437 21.18 3.79 -18.23
N ASP A 438 21.20 4.99 -17.64
CA ASP A 438 20.01 5.77 -17.31
C ASP A 438 19.64 6.75 -18.43
N ASN A 439 18.39 6.67 -18.90
CA ASN A 439 17.91 7.36 -20.11
C ASN A 439 16.93 8.51 -19.85
N GLY A 440 16.55 8.74 -18.59
CA GLY A 440 15.51 9.72 -18.24
C GLY A 440 16.00 11.18 -18.24
N GLY A 441 15.29 12.03 -17.50
CA GLY A 441 15.68 13.42 -17.29
C GLY A 441 17.06 13.56 -16.61
N ILE A 442 17.70 14.72 -16.83
CA ILE A 442 19.00 15.08 -16.24
C ILE A 442 18.90 16.23 -15.22
N ARG A 443 17.68 16.70 -14.93
CA ARG A 443 17.38 17.78 -13.99
C ARG A 443 16.12 17.42 -13.20
N TYR A 444 16.22 17.45 -11.87
CA TYR A 444 15.13 17.18 -10.94
C TYR A 444 15.20 18.09 -9.73
N TYR A 445 14.05 18.43 -9.16
CA TYR A 445 13.97 19.10 -7.87
C TYR A 445 13.81 18.05 -6.76
N SER A 446 13.69 18.49 -5.51
CA SER A 446 13.11 17.67 -4.44
C SER A 446 12.24 18.52 -3.51
N ALA A 447 11.91 17.99 -2.33
CA ALA A 447 11.14 18.73 -1.32
C ALA A 447 12.01 19.81 -0.63
N GLU A 448 11.40 20.67 0.15
CA GLU A 448 12.09 21.62 1.01
C GLU A 448 12.26 21.06 2.42
N TRP A 449 13.46 21.22 2.97
CA TRP A 449 13.79 20.92 4.35
C TRP A 449 14.00 22.20 5.15
N LEU A 450 13.74 22.17 6.46
CA LEU A 450 14.16 23.25 7.37
C LEU A 450 15.33 22.78 8.23
N TYR A 451 16.45 23.49 8.13
CA TYR A 451 17.61 23.32 8.99
C TYR A 451 17.66 24.46 10.01
N VAL A 452 17.81 24.13 11.29
CA VAL A 452 18.00 25.11 12.36
C VAL A 452 19.44 25.01 12.87
N VAL A 453 20.20 26.09 12.74
CA VAL A 453 21.62 26.17 13.10
C VAL A 453 21.81 25.81 14.57
N GLY A 454 22.67 24.84 14.83
CA GLY A 454 22.96 24.28 16.15
C GLY A 454 21.98 23.21 16.64
N THR A 455 21.02 22.80 15.80
CA THR A 455 19.94 21.84 16.10
C THR A 455 19.78 20.77 15.02
N GLY A 456 19.99 21.11 13.74
CA GLY A 456 19.87 20.20 12.61
C GLY A 456 18.53 20.31 11.87
N LEU A 457 18.12 19.24 11.19
CA LEU A 457 16.84 19.19 10.49
C LEU A 457 15.64 19.13 11.43
N VAL A 458 14.56 19.80 11.05
CA VAL A 458 13.26 19.77 11.72
C VAL A 458 12.11 19.66 10.68
N PRO A 459 10.99 19.00 11.03
CA PRO A 459 9.75 19.15 10.29
C PRO A 459 9.24 20.60 10.38
N TRP A 460 8.60 21.10 9.33
CA TRP A 460 8.24 22.51 9.20
C TRP A 460 6.83 22.76 8.67
N TYR A 461 6.38 23.99 8.86
CA TYR A 461 5.17 24.54 8.26
C TYR A 461 5.39 26.00 7.85
N GLY A 462 4.62 26.46 6.87
CA GLY A 462 4.62 27.86 6.44
C GLY A 462 3.87 28.74 7.44
N VAL A 463 4.38 29.94 7.73
CA VAL A 463 3.69 31.02 8.47
C VAL A 463 3.33 32.22 7.59
N GLN A 464 2.28 32.95 7.97
CA GLN A 464 1.89 34.20 7.33
C GLN A 464 2.91 35.32 7.60
N PRO A 465 3.02 36.35 6.72
CA PRO A 465 2.08 36.72 5.65
C PRO A 465 2.35 36.11 4.27
N ARG A 466 3.43 35.33 4.08
CA ARG A 466 3.91 34.93 2.73
C ARG A 466 4.36 33.46 2.60
N LEU A 467 4.01 32.57 3.55
CA LEU A 467 4.33 31.11 3.61
C LEU A 467 5.74 30.69 4.09
N ASN A 468 6.18 31.20 5.24
CA ASN A 468 7.58 31.13 5.69
C ASN A 468 7.90 29.87 6.51
N SER A 469 9.02 29.20 6.24
CA SER A 469 9.39 27.99 6.99
C SER A 469 9.70 28.28 8.46
N ALA A 470 8.80 27.82 9.33
CA ALA A 470 8.98 27.75 10.78
C ALA A 470 9.00 26.29 11.25
N PRO A 471 9.78 25.94 12.29
CA PRO A 471 9.74 24.60 12.87
C PRO A 471 8.34 24.25 13.38
N LEU A 472 7.88 23.03 13.10
CA LEU A 472 6.62 22.54 13.66
C LEU A 472 6.73 22.35 15.17
N PRO A 473 5.74 22.79 15.97
CA PRO A 473 5.74 22.56 17.42
C PRO A 473 5.74 21.05 17.74
N ALA A 474 6.51 20.63 18.73
CA ALA A 474 6.68 19.20 19.08
C ALA A 474 5.36 18.44 19.33
N ILE A 475 4.32 19.13 19.82
CA ILE A 475 2.97 18.57 20.01
C ILE A 475 2.32 18.08 18.70
N THR A 476 2.73 18.60 17.54
CA THR A 476 2.21 18.23 16.22
C THR A 476 2.94 17.06 15.56
N LEU A 477 4.06 16.60 16.14
CA LEU A 477 4.96 15.65 15.50
C LEU A 477 4.50 14.19 15.69
N SER A 478 3.55 13.75 14.87
CA SER A 478 2.94 12.42 14.92
C SER A 478 3.94 11.26 14.88
N GLY A 479 5.08 11.45 14.21
CA GLY A 479 6.17 10.48 14.07
C GLY A 479 7.51 10.99 14.61
N GLY A 480 7.50 11.86 15.62
CA GLY A 480 8.72 12.46 16.17
C GLY A 480 9.43 13.38 15.18
N THR A 481 10.75 13.51 15.29
CA THR A 481 11.56 14.45 14.48
C THR A 481 11.62 14.09 12.99
N GLY A 482 11.20 12.88 12.61
CA GLY A 482 11.06 12.46 11.22
C GLY A 482 9.67 12.66 10.62
N SER A 483 8.69 13.21 11.34
CA SER A 483 7.33 13.49 10.84
C SER A 483 7.36 14.25 9.51
N VAL A 484 6.47 13.92 8.58
CA VAL A 484 6.37 14.64 7.29
C VAL A 484 5.84 16.06 7.56
N SER A 485 6.57 17.05 7.03
CA SER A 485 6.22 18.48 7.08
C SER A 485 4.86 18.77 6.41
N TYR A 486 4.29 19.95 6.66
CA TYR A 486 3.03 20.33 6.00
C TYR A 486 3.27 20.45 4.48
N ASN A 487 2.46 19.74 3.68
CA ASN A 487 2.58 19.75 2.21
C ASN A 487 1.95 21.01 1.61
N TYR A 488 2.71 21.81 0.86
CA TYR A 488 2.23 23.04 0.23
C TYR A 488 2.03 22.96 -1.29
N SER A 489 2.26 21.80 -1.91
CA SER A 489 2.18 21.58 -3.36
C SER A 489 1.04 20.64 -3.78
N ASP A 490 -0.12 20.75 -3.11
CA ASP A 490 -1.40 20.18 -3.57
C ASP A 490 -1.40 18.67 -3.84
N ASN A 491 -0.63 17.90 -3.05
CA ASN A 491 -0.56 16.44 -3.16
C ASN A 491 -0.93 15.73 -1.84
N GLY A 492 -2.17 15.95 -1.37
CA GLY A 492 -2.77 15.14 -0.32
C GLY A 492 -2.93 13.66 -0.70
N ALA A 493 -2.96 13.35 -2.00
CA ALA A 493 -3.15 12.00 -2.53
C ALA A 493 -1.97 11.06 -2.22
N SER A 494 -0.73 11.51 -2.46
CA SER A 494 0.51 10.77 -2.19
C SER A 494 1.04 11.01 -0.77
N MET A 495 0.28 11.61 0.15
CA MET A 495 0.75 11.91 1.51
C MET A 495 1.23 10.64 2.26
N PHE A 496 0.57 9.51 2.04
CA PHE A 496 0.95 8.22 2.64
C PHE A 496 2.13 7.52 1.94
N GLN A 497 2.70 8.12 0.89
CA GLN A 497 3.86 7.61 0.16
C GLN A 497 5.15 8.38 0.47
N GLN A 498 5.19 9.16 1.56
CA GLN A 498 6.36 9.99 1.90
C GLN A 498 7.30 9.27 2.89
N PRO A 499 8.63 9.40 2.72
CA PRO A 499 9.62 8.95 3.69
C PRO A 499 9.74 9.92 4.86
N PHE A 500 10.54 9.57 5.86
CA PHE A 500 10.84 10.46 6.99
C PHE A 500 11.51 11.77 6.53
N ASN A 501 11.12 12.88 7.14
CA ASN A 501 11.67 14.22 6.86
C ASN A 501 13.19 14.30 7.18
N ASN A 502 13.72 13.35 7.94
CA ASN A 502 15.13 13.17 8.26
C ASN A 502 15.70 11.83 7.78
N VAL A 503 15.11 11.18 6.77
CA VAL A 503 15.56 9.89 6.23
C VAL A 503 17.04 9.93 5.81
N GLY A 504 17.81 8.89 6.12
CA GLY A 504 19.23 8.79 5.78
C GLY A 504 19.51 8.83 4.27
N MET A 505 20.74 9.19 3.91
CA MET A 505 21.18 9.33 2.52
C MET A 505 21.07 8.01 1.77
N GLN A 506 21.51 6.91 2.41
CA GLN A 506 21.41 5.57 1.85
C GLN A 506 20.05 4.93 2.14
N ASN A 507 19.36 5.37 3.20
CA ASN A 507 18.01 4.89 3.51
C ASN A 507 16.98 5.39 2.48
N MET A 508 17.18 6.57 1.87
CA MET A 508 16.35 7.03 0.75
C MET A 508 16.44 6.08 -0.46
N GLN A 509 17.61 5.52 -0.78
CA GLN A 509 17.73 4.52 -1.85
C GLN A 509 16.96 3.23 -1.50
N ARG A 510 17.13 2.71 -0.27
CA ARG A 510 16.37 1.54 0.23
C ARG A 510 14.86 1.76 0.17
N PHE A 511 14.41 2.99 0.45
CA PHE A 511 13.00 3.39 0.36
C PHE A 511 12.48 3.36 -1.08
N VAL A 512 13.20 3.93 -2.06
CA VAL A 512 12.74 3.88 -3.46
C VAL A 512 12.81 2.48 -4.09
N GLU A 513 13.81 1.67 -3.71
CA GLU A 513 13.93 0.27 -4.15
C GLU A 513 12.78 -0.58 -3.62
N GLY A 514 12.46 -0.47 -2.33
CA GLY A 514 11.29 -1.14 -1.75
C GLY A 514 9.96 -0.64 -2.30
N ARG A 515 9.82 0.67 -2.58
CA ARG A 515 8.64 1.23 -3.26
C ARG A 515 8.44 0.63 -4.64
N ARG A 516 9.52 0.42 -5.42
CA ARG A 516 9.45 -0.22 -6.75
C ARG A 516 8.72 -1.56 -6.67
N LEU A 517 9.10 -2.42 -5.72
CA LEU A 517 8.49 -3.74 -5.52
C LEU A 517 7.03 -3.65 -5.07
N ILE A 518 6.69 -2.73 -4.15
CA ILE A 518 5.31 -2.45 -3.72
C ILE A 518 4.41 -2.03 -4.90
N HIS A 519 4.97 -1.33 -5.88
CA HIS A 519 4.29 -0.89 -7.10
C HIS A 519 4.42 -1.87 -8.29
N THR A 520 5.13 -3.00 -8.15
CA THR A 520 5.35 -3.97 -9.23
C THR A 520 4.30 -5.09 -9.22
N SER A 521 3.88 -5.49 -10.43
CA SER A 521 3.09 -6.70 -10.68
C SER A 521 3.96 -7.97 -10.60
N PHE A 522 3.64 -8.89 -9.69
CA PHE A 522 4.34 -10.18 -9.56
C PHE A 522 3.89 -11.24 -10.60
N ASP A 523 2.98 -10.84 -11.49
CA ASP A 523 2.55 -11.58 -12.67
C ASP A 523 3.39 -11.17 -13.89
N THR A 524 3.38 -9.88 -14.25
CA THR A 524 4.01 -9.37 -15.47
C THR A 524 5.35 -8.66 -15.29
N GLY A 525 5.76 -8.39 -14.05
CA GLY A 525 6.89 -7.50 -13.73
C GLY A 525 6.61 -6.01 -13.96
N ALA A 526 5.49 -5.65 -14.60
CA ALA A 526 5.15 -4.28 -14.93
C ALA A 526 4.94 -3.42 -13.68
N HIS A 527 5.39 -2.16 -13.74
CA HIS A 527 5.18 -1.18 -12.69
C HIS A 527 3.81 -0.49 -12.85
N SER A 528 3.12 -0.25 -11.75
CA SER A 528 1.77 0.38 -11.74
C SER A 528 1.75 1.83 -12.19
N GLU A 529 2.87 2.55 -12.09
CA GLU A 529 3.01 3.93 -12.54
C GLU A 529 3.69 3.99 -13.92
N PRO A 530 3.16 4.77 -14.89
CA PRO A 530 3.60 4.74 -16.29
C PRO A 530 5.05 5.18 -16.51
N GLY A 531 5.65 4.66 -17.57
CA GLY A 531 7.02 4.97 -18.01
C GLY A 531 8.15 4.29 -17.23
N ASN A 532 7.86 3.67 -16.07
CA ASN A 532 8.85 2.95 -15.27
C ASN A 532 9.16 1.56 -15.87
N ASP A 533 10.42 1.12 -15.82
CA ASP A 533 10.86 -0.18 -16.30
C ASP A 533 10.22 -1.35 -15.51
N PRO A 534 9.77 -2.41 -16.20
CA PRO A 534 9.32 -3.62 -15.53
C PRO A 534 10.46 -4.25 -14.72
N TYR A 535 10.17 -4.63 -13.48
CA TYR A 535 11.09 -5.43 -12.67
C TYR A 535 10.89 -6.92 -12.99
N LEU A 536 11.48 -7.34 -14.12
CA LEU A 536 11.37 -8.71 -14.64
C LEU A 536 11.73 -9.83 -13.65
N PRO A 537 12.65 -9.68 -12.67
CA PRO A 537 12.88 -10.72 -11.66
C PRO A 537 11.67 -11.06 -10.79
N ALA A 538 10.69 -10.14 -10.65
CA ALA A 538 9.44 -10.39 -9.94
C ALA A 538 8.33 -10.99 -10.82
N ALA A 539 8.50 -11.04 -12.14
CA ALA A 539 7.48 -11.55 -13.05
C ALA A 539 7.29 -13.07 -12.90
N LYS A 540 6.05 -13.54 -13.09
CA LYS A 540 5.64 -14.96 -13.04
C LYS A 540 5.91 -15.65 -11.68
N LEU A 541 6.08 -14.89 -10.60
CA LEU A 541 6.19 -15.40 -9.23
C LEU A 541 4.81 -15.57 -8.56
N GLN A 542 3.78 -14.87 -9.06
CA GLN A 542 2.38 -15.05 -8.66
C GLN A 542 1.86 -16.45 -9.03
N GLY A 543 0.94 -16.99 -8.22
CA GLY A 543 0.23 -18.25 -8.48
C GLY A 543 -0.97 -18.10 -9.40
N THR A 544 -1.56 -19.24 -9.80
CA THR A 544 -2.75 -19.28 -10.66
C THR A 544 -4.03 -18.80 -9.99
N HIS A 545 -4.02 -18.62 -8.66
CA HIS A 545 -5.07 -17.95 -7.89
C HIS A 545 -4.42 -16.87 -7.03
N PHE A 546 -5.09 -15.72 -6.87
CA PHE A 546 -4.64 -14.56 -6.08
C PHE A 546 -5.83 -13.62 -5.77
N ASN A 547 -5.63 -12.58 -4.97
CA ASN A 547 -6.55 -11.43 -4.91
C ASN A 547 -6.06 -10.31 -5.83
N GLN A 548 -4.82 -9.84 -5.67
CA GLN A 548 -4.21 -8.82 -6.55
C GLN A 548 -2.78 -9.15 -6.98
N SER A 549 -2.31 -8.53 -8.06
CA SER A 549 -0.97 -8.73 -8.62
C SER A 549 0.11 -7.77 -8.10
N ALA A 550 -0.26 -6.66 -7.47
CA ALA A 550 0.65 -5.66 -6.87
C ALA A 550 0.10 -5.15 -5.53
N CYS A 551 0.96 -4.81 -4.57
CA CYS A 551 0.55 -4.45 -3.21
C CYS A 551 -0.37 -3.22 -3.17
N VAL A 552 -0.10 -2.22 -4.02
CA VAL A 552 -0.88 -0.97 -4.13
C VAL A 552 -2.31 -1.16 -4.68
N ALA A 553 -2.65 -2.31 -5.26
CA ALA A 553 -4.01 -2.61 -5.70
C ALA A 553 -4.96 -2.96 -4.52
N CYS A 554 -4.40 -3.43 -3.39
CA CYS A 554 -5.12 -3.50 -2.12
C CYS A 554 -4.91 -2.23 -1.27
N HIS A 555 -3.70 -1.65 -1.28
CA HIS A 555 -3.34 -0.44 -0.53
C HIS A 555 -3.28 0.80 -1.44
N ILE A 556 -4.45 1.31 -1.84
CA ILE A 556 -4.55 2.44 -2.80
C ILE A 556 -3.80 3.65 -2.24
N ASN A 557 -2.76 4.11 -2.96
CA ASN A 557 -1.87 5.20 -2.55
C ASN A 557 -1.25 5.03 -1.15
N ASN A 558 -0.95 3.79 -0.73
CA ASN A 558 -0.57 3.38 0.64
C ASN A 558 -1.67 3.56 1.71
N GLY A 559 -2.88 3.95 1.29
CA GLY A 559 -4.08 4.00 2.11
C GLY A 559 -4.75 2.65 2.25
N ARG A 560 -6.06 2.64 2.04
CA ARG A 560 -6.94 1.50 2.30
C ARG A 560 -7.31 0.78 1.00
N SER A 561 -8.01 -0.33 1.15
CA SER A 561 -8.82 -0.90 0.07
C SER A 561 -10.07 -0.04 -0.16
N PRO A 562 -10.68 -0.06 -1.36
CA PRO A 562 -12.00 0.50 -1.60
C PRO A 562 -13.03 0.01 -0.56
N ALA A 563 -13.91 0.91 -0.12
CA ALA A 563 -15.02 0.54 0.76
C ALA A 563 -16.08 -0.32 0.03
N PRO A 564 -16.79 -1.22 0.73
CA PRO A 564 -18.04 -1.79 0.23
C PRO A 564 -19.10 -0.69 0.11
N MET A 565 -19.40 -0.25 -1.12
CA MET A 565 -20.31 0.87 -1.41
C MET A 565 -21.66 0.45 -2.00
N GLN A 566 -21.68 -0.54 -2.90
CA GLN A 566 -22.87 -0.93 -3.68
C GLN A 566 -23.10 -2.45 -3.69
N VAL A 567 -24.33 -2.88 -3.97
CA VAL A 567 -24.70 -4.30 -4.14
C VAL A 567 -24.01 -4.87 -5.39
N ASN A 568 -23.69 -6.17 -5.36
CA ASN A 568 -22.87 -6.91 -6.32
C ASN A 568 -21.44 -6.38 -6.54
N GLN A 569 -20.99 -5.38 -5.76
CA GLN A 569 -19.57 -5.00 -5.73
C GLN A 569 -18.70 -6.17 -5.27
N ARG A 570 -17.73 -6.56 -6.11
CA ARG A 570 -16.69 -7.54 -5.80
C ARG A 570 -15.67 -6.97 -4.82
N LEU A 571 -15.13 -7.83 -3.96
CA LEU A 571 -14.30 -7.44 -2.81
C LEU A 571 -12.85 -7.95 -2.94
N ASP A 572 -12.35 -8.13 -4.17
CA ASP A 572 -11.04 -8.71 -4.49
C ASP A 572 -9.84 -7.78 -4.28
N SER A 573 -10.08 -6.55 -3.82
CA SER A 573 -9.08 -5.63 -3.24
C SER A 573 -9.06 -5.66 -1.70
N MET A 574 -9.88 -6.51 -1.08
CA MET A 574 -9.94 -6.77 0.36
C MET A 574 -9.50 -8.22 0.63
N SER A 575 -9.00 -8.49 1.83
CA SER A 575 -8.62 -9.84 2.24
C SER A 575 -9.80 -10.52 2.94
N LEU A 576 -10.34 -11.60 2.36
CA LEU A 576 -11.29 -12.47 3.07
C LEU A 576 -10.54 -13.64 3.69
N GLN A 577 -10.37 -13.62 5.02
CA GLN A 577 -9.87 -14.79 5.75
C GLN A 577 -10.96 -15.87 5.77
N THR A 578 -10.58 -17.14 5.62
CA THR A 578 -11.51 -18.28 5.56
C THR A 578 -11.01 -19.48 6.35
N ALA A 579 -11.94 -20.19 7.00
CA ALA A 579 -11.65 -21.36 7.80
C ALA A 579 -12.80 -22.38 7.80
N SER A 580 -12.46 -23.62 8.13
CA SER A 580 -13.38 -24.66 8.57
C SER A 580 -13.19 -24.96 10.06
N LEU A 581 -14.16 -25.64 10.66
CA LEU A 581 -14.01 -26.24 11.99
C LEU A 581 -13.58 -27.70 11.82
N GLY A 582 -12.56 -28.13 12.56
CA GLY A 582 -12.20 -29.54 12.69
C GLY A 582 -13.12 -30.28 13.66
N GLU A 583 -12.91 -31.58 13.83
CA GLU A 583 -13.81 -32.47 14.61
C GLU A 583 -13.96 -32.07 16.09
N GLY A 584 -12.96 -31.41 16.69
CA GLY A 584 -13.00 -30.86 18.05
C GLY A 584 -13.43 -29.38 18.11
N GLY A 585 -13.99 -28.83 17.03
CA GLY A 585 -14.37 -27.41 16.92
C GLY A 585 -13.19 -26.44 16.71
N GLN A 586 -11.95 -26.92 16.61
CA GLN A 586 -10.79 -26.07 16.36
C GLN A 586 -10.81 -25.45 14.97
N GLN A 587 -10.49 -24.15 14.87
CA GLN A 587 -10.42 -23.45 13.60
C GLN A 587 -9.17 -23.86 12.81
N GLN A 588 -9.37 -24.27 11.55
CA GLN A 588 -8.29 -24.57 10.60
C GLN A 588 -8.58 -23.92 9.24
N PRO A 589 -7.58 -23.71 8.37
CA PRO A 589 -7.77 -23.17 7.03
C PRO A 589 -8.87 -23.89 6.25
N HIS A 590 -9.59 -23.20 5.36
CA HIS A 590 -10.69 -23.82 4.61
C HIS A 590 -10.15 -24.78 3.54
N PRO A 591 -10.60 -26.04 3.43
CA PRO A 591 -10.00 -27.03 2.52
C PRO A 591 -9.94 -26.62 1.04
N ARG A 592 -10.86 -25.76 0.55
CA ARG A 592 -10.82 -25.22 -0.82
C ARG A 592 -10.08 -23.88 -0.96
N TYR A 593 -9.95 -23.10 0.12
CA TYR A 593 -9.51 -21.70 0.04
C TYR A 593 -8.24 -21.38 0.83
N GLY A 594 -7.76 -22.30 1.67
CA GLY A 594 -6.71 -22.00 2.64
C GLY A 594 -7.18 -20.98 3.69
N SER A 595 -6.25 -20.20 4.21
CA SER A 595 -6.45 -19.22 5.28
C SER A 595 -7.05 -17.91 4.75
N VAL A 596 -6.81 -17.61 3.48
CA VAL A 596 -7.36 -16.46 2.76
C VAL A 596 -7.85 -16.92 1.39
N LEU A 597 -9.10 -16.61 1.11
CA LEU A 597 -9.74 -16.89 -0.17
C LEU A 597 -9.20 -15.95 -1.25
N GLN A 598 -8.83 -16.55 -2.39
CA GLN A 598 -8.23 -15.90 -3.54
C GLN A 598 -9.25 -15.84 -4.69
N MET A 599 -9.74 -14.63 -4.96
CA MET A 599 -10.92 -14.38 -5.83
C MET A 599 -10.60 -14.36 -7.33
N ASN A 600 -9.36 -14.00 -7.69
CA ASN A 600 -8.88 -13.91 -9.07
C ASN A 600 -8.06 -15.15 -9.45
N ALA A 601 -8.05 -15.46 -10.76
CA ALA A 601 -7.29 -16.59 -11.28
C ALA A 601 -6.78 -16.38 -12.72
N ARG A 602 -5.74 -17.15 -13.06
CA ARG A 602 -5.17 -17.25 -14.41
C ARG A 602 -4.88 -18.69 -14.79
N ALA A 603 -5.08 -19.00 -16.07
CA ALA A 603 -4.58 -20.21 -16.70
C ALA A 603 -3.03 -20.23 -16.71
N ALA A 604 -2.44 -21.42 -16.95
CA ALA A 604 -0.99 -21.55 -17.15
C ALA A 604 -0.47 -20.80 -18.41
N THR A 605 -1.37 -20.43 -19.34
CA THR A 605 -1.11 -19.56 -20.50
C THR A 605 -1.02 -18.07 -20.12
N GLY A 606 -1.44 -17.69 -18.91
CA GLY A 606 -1.53 -16.29 -18.44
C GLY A 606 -2.92 -15.66 -18.64
N GLU A 607 -3.83 -16.31 -19.37
CA GLU A 607 -5.18 -15.82 -19.62
C GLU A 607 -6.01 -15.77 -18.31
N ALA A 608 -6.78 -14.70 -18.11
CA ALA A 608 -7.58 -14.53 -16.89
C ALA A 608 -8.84 -15.41 -16.93
N GLN A 609 -9.10 -16.16 -15.86
CA GLN A 609 -10.20 -17.12 -15.74
C GLN A 609 -11.07 -16.83 -14.51
N ASP A 610 -12.39 -17.05 -14.62
CA ASP A 610 -13.28 -17.05 -13.45
C ASP A 610 -13.40 -18.47 -12.86
N TRP A 611 -12.65 -18.70 -11.79
CA TRP A 611 -12.70 -19.94 -10.99
C TRP A 611 -13.77 -19.90 -9.88
N GLY A 612 -14.80 -19.06 -9.99
CA GLY A 612 -15.98 -19.11 -9.13
C GLY A 612 -15.75 -18.70 -7.68
N ASN A 613 -14.59 -18.13 -7.39
CA ASN A 613 -14.16 -17.77 -6.04
C ASN A 613 -14.43 -16.30 -5.72
N SER A 614 -15.27 -15.61 -6.50
CA SER A 614 -15.62 -14.21 -6.23
C SER A 614 -16.47 -14.06 -4.96
N VAL A 615 -16.18 -13.01 -4.19
CA VAL A 615 -16.96 -12.59 -3.03
C VAL A 615 -17.43 -11.16 -3.27
N ARG A 616 -18.71 -10.90 -2.99
CA ARG A 616 -19.42 -9.66 -3.34
C ARG A 616 -20.33 -9.19 -2.22
N VAL A 617 -20.73 -7.92 -2.26
CA VAL A 617 -21.82 -7.42 -1.39
C VAL A 617 -23.16 -7.98 -1.90
N ALA A 618 -23.78 -8.89 -1.17
CA ALA A 618 -25.11 -9.41 -1.51
C ALA A 618 -26.23 -8.42 -1.14
N LYS A 619 -26.10 -7.76 0.02
CA LYS A 619 -26.98 -6.69 0.50
C LYS A 619 -26.23 -5.85 1.54
N PHE A 620 -26.83 -4.72 1.94
CA PHE A 620 -26.49 -4.06 3.20
C PHE A 620 -27.60 -4.32 4.21
N GLU A 621 -27.22 -4.55 5.47
CA GLU A 621 -28.11 -4.48 6.62
C GLU A 621 -27.92 -3.11 7.28
N THR A 622 -29.02 -2.39 7.53
CA THR A 622 -28.99 -1.01 8.03
C THR A 622 -29.68 -0.89 9.38
N ARG A 623 -29.22 0.08 10.19
CA ARG A 623 -29.83 0.45 11.48
C ARG A 623 -29.63 1.96 11.71
N ASN A 624 -30.61 2.61 12.31
CA ASN A 624 -30.56 4.05 12.59
C ASN A 624 -30.16 4.32 14.05
N VAL A 625 -29.22 5.24 14.26
CA VAL A 625 -28.86 5.77 15.58
C VAL A 625 -29.22 7.26 15.61
N ARG A 626 -29.73 7.76 16.74
CA ARG A 626 -30.10 9.18 16.92
C ARG A 626 -29.15 9.87 17.89
N LEU A 627 -28.61 11.01 17.48
CA LEU A 627 -27.76 11.88 18.29
C LEU A 627 -28.61 12.85 19.13
N ALA A 628 -28.02 13.44 20.18
CA ALA A 628 -28.72 14.33 21.11
C ALA A 628 -29.41 15.55 20.47
N ASP A 629 -28.89 16.06 19.34
CA ASP A 629 -29.52 17.16 18.58
C ASP A 629 -30.65 16.70 17.64
N GLY A 630 -31.04 15.43 17.72
CA GLY A 630 -32.08 14.82 16.89
C GLY A 630 -31.59 14.26 15.56
N THR A 631 -30.34 14.53 15.13
CA THR A 631 -29.77 13.97 13.90
C THR A 631 -29.86 12.44 13.88
N VAL A 632 -30.35 11.87 12.78
CA VAL A 632 -30.37 10.42 12.56
C VAL A 632 -29.21 10.03 11.65
N VAL A 633 -28.38 9.10 12.10
CA VAL A 633 -27.29 8.51 11.33
C VAL A 633 -27.66 7.07 10.98
N GLU A 634 -27.75 6.78 9.69
CA GLU A 634 -27.84 5.40 9.19
C GLU A 634 -26.47 4.74 9.30
N LEU A 635 -26.39 3.63 10.04
CA LEU A 635 -25.27 2.71 10.02
C LEU A 635 -25.59 1.54 9.10
N ARG A 636 -24.60 1.05 8.36
CA ARG A 636 -24.76 -0.14 7.51
C ARG A 636 -23.64 -1.16 7.68
N LYS A 637 -23.96 -2.44 7.46
CA LYS A 637 -23.04 -3.59 7.47
C LYS A 637 -23.18 -4.34 6.13
N PRO A 638 -22.09 -4.65 5.41
CA PRO A 638 -22.17 -5.47 4.21
C PRO A 638 -22.46 -6.93 4.58
N VAL A 639 -23.37 -7.57 3.86
CA VAL A 639 -23.57 -9.03 3.91
C VAL A 639 -22.94 -9.64 2.66
N LEU A 640 -22.15 -10.69 2.85
CA LEU A 640 -21.33 -11.28 1.80
C LEU A 640 -22.13 -12.30 0.99
N GLY A 641 -22.09 -12.17 -0.33
CA GLY A 641 -22.45 -13.21 -1.29
C GLY A 641 -21.19 -13.91 -1.77
N PHE A 642 -21.26 -15.24 -1.82
CA PHE A 642 -20.19 -16.10 -2.30
C PHE A 642 -20.64 -16.76 -3.61
N ASP A 643 -19.73 -16.86 -4.57
CA ASP A 643 -19.98 -17.59 -5.81
C ASP A 643 -19.62 -19.09 -5.69
N GLY A 644 -18.79 -19.45 -4.69
CA GLY A 644 -18.51 -20.83 -4.28
C GLY A 644 -19.07 -21.18 -2.89
N PRO A 645 -18.72 -22.35 -2.33
CA PRO A 645 -19.19 -22.78 -1.00
C PRO A 645 -18.89 -21.75 0.10
N VAL A 646 -19.90 -21.38 0.89
CA VAL A 646 -19.76 -20.43 2.00
C VAL A 646 -18.88 -21.03 3.11
N PRO A 647 -17.75 -20.40 3.49
CA PRO A 647 -16.91 -20.90 4.60
C PRO A 647 -17.63 -20.76 5.93
N ALA A 648 -17.63 -21.82 6.74
CA ALA A 648 -18.24 -21.84 8.07
C ALA A 648 -17.70 -20.73 8.98
N VAL A 649 -16.43 -20.37 8.83
CA VAL A 649 -15.78 -19.27 9.53
C VAL A 649 -15.09 -18.33 8.53
N HIS A 650 -15.38 -17.02 8.60
CA HIS A 650 -14.81 -16.03 7.68
C HIS A 650 -14.73 -14.61 8.28
N SER A 651 -13.82 -13.79 7.74
CA SER A 651 -13.53 -12.42 8.22
C SER A 651 -13.13 -11.52 7.05
N LEU A 652 -13.97 -10.54 6.70
CA LEU A 652 -13.66 -9.55 5.67
C LEU A 652 -12.75 -8.46 6.26
N ARG A 653 -11.65 -8.17 5.57
CA ARG A 653 -10.62 -7.24 6.06
C ARG A 653 -10.22 -6.24 4.98
N ALA A 654 -10.53 -4.97 5.24
CA ALA A 654 -10.00 -3.84 4.50
C ALA A 654 -8.47 -3.78 4.65
N ALA A 655 -7.76 -3.34 3.62
CA ALA A 655 -6.33 -3.06 3.76
C ALA A 655 -6.13 -1.86 4.71
N PRO A 656 -5.24 -1.93 5.73
CA PRO A 656 -4.91 -0.78 6.56
C PRO A 656 -3.90 0.14 5.86
N PRO A 657 -3.83 1.43 6.20
CA PRO A 657 -2.77 2.32 5.73
C PRO A 657 -1.37 1.82 6.13
N MET A 658 -0.39 1.98 5.24
CA MET A 658 0.99 1.50 5.45
C MET A 658 1.91 2.50 6.18
N ILE A 659 1.37 3.63 6.65
CA ILE A 659 2.15 4.74 7.24
C ILE A 659 2.64 4.48 8.67
N GLY A 660 3.91 4.78 8.94
CA GLY A 660 4.51 4.73 10.28
C GLY A 660 4.70 3.33 10.85
N MET A 661 4.57 2.27 10.03
CA MET A 661 4.61 0.90 10.53
C MET A 661 5.96 0.55 11.18
N GLY A 662 7.07 1.12 10.70
CA GLY A 662 8.39 1.04 11.35
C GLY A 662 8.47 1.66 12.74
N LEU A 663 7.75 2.76 12.99
CA LEU A 663 7.69 3.36 14.33
C LEU A 663 7.00 2.42 15.32
N LEU A 664 5.96 1.70 14.87
CA LEU A 664 5.23 0.72 15.68
C LEU A 664 6.03 -0.58 15.89
N GLU A 665 6.90 -0.96 14.94
CA GLU A 665 7.85 -2.06 15.15
C GLU A 665 8.93 -1.69 16.17
N ALA A 666 9.33 -0.41 16.20
CA ALA A 666 10.34 0.13 17.10
C ALA A 666 9.83 0.47 18.53
N VAL A 667 8.52 0.42 18.82
CA VAL A 667 8.02 0.52 20.21
C VAL A 667 8.46 -0.72 21.01
N PRO A 668 9.06 -0.58 22.21
CA PRO A 668 9.44 -1.73 23.03
C PRO A 668 8.22 -2.58 23.41
N GLU A 669 8.30 -3.90 23.26
CA GLU A 669 7.18 -4.80 23.59
C GLU A 669 6.75 -4.70 25.06
N ALA A 670 7.70 -4.38 25.96
CA ALA A 670 7.43 -4.12 27.38
C ALA A 670 6.52 -2.90 27.60
N ASP A 671 6.67 -1.83 26.82
CA ASP A 671 5.90 -0.57 26.95
C ASP A 671 4.45 -0.72 26.44
N ILE A 672 4.21 -1.73 25.59
CA ILE A 672 2.87 -2.15 25.16
C ILE A 672 2.26 -3.07 26.24
N LEU A 673 3.01 -4.06 26.70
CA LEU A 673 2.56 -5.00 27.74
C LEU A 673 2.23 -4.30 29.07
N ALA A 674 2.96 -3.24 29.43
CA ALA A 674 2.69 -2.43 30.62
C ALA A 674 1.34 -1.67 30.59
N ARG A 675 0.65 -1.62 29.44
CA ARG A 675 -0.66 -0.99 29.28
C ARG A 675 -1.82 -1.98 29.44
N ALA A 676 -1.56 -3.28 29.26
CA ALA A 676 -2.59 -4.32 29.36
C ALA A 676 -3.04 -4.49 30.82
N ARG A 677 -4.35 -4.44 31.06
CA ARG A 677 -4.89 -4.43 32.43
C ARG A 677 -5.30 -5.83 32.88
N ALA A 678 -4.97 -6.19 34.13
CA ALA A 678 -5.47 -7.43 34.74
C ALA A 678 -7.01 -7.36 34.96
N THR A 679 -7.49 -6.24 35.50
CA THR A 679 -8.90 -5.89 35.69
C THR A 679 -9.31 -4.76 34.72
N PRO A 680 -10.55 -4.74 34.23
CA PRO A 680 -11.10 -3.58 33.54
C PRO A 680 -11.02 -2.30 34.38
N ASP A 681 -11.05 -1.14 33.71
CA ASP A 681 -11.21 0.16 34.35
C ASP A 681 -12.69 0.55 34.56
N ALA A 682 -12.96 1.78 35.01
CA ALA A 682 -14.30 2.25 35.36
C ALA A 682 -15.31 2.28 34.19
N ASP A 683 -14.85 2.25 32.93
CA ASP A 683 -15.71 2.13 31.74
C ASP A 683 -15.83 0.68 31.24
N GLY A 684 -15.10 -0.25 31.84
CA GLY A 684 -14.95 -1.62 31.34
C GLY A 684 -13.75 -1.81 30.41
N VAL A 685 -12.92 -0.80 30.16
CA VAL A 685 -11.76 -0.92 29.26
C VAL A 685 -10.65 -1.73 29.93
N LYS A 686 -10.18 -2.78 29.26
CA LYS A 686 -9.16 -3.72 29.73
C LYS A 686 -7.90 -3.70 28.86
N GLY A 687 -8.04 -3.94 27.56
CA GLY A 687 -6.91 -4.13 26.64
C GLY A 687 -6.09 -5.41 26.94
N VAL A 688 -5.98 -6.32 25.95
CA VAL A 688 -5.21 -7.56 26.09
C VAL A 688 -4.21 -7.77 24.93
N PRO A 689 -3.01 -8.32 25.20
CA PRO A 689 -2.04 -8.65 24.16
C PRO A 689 -2.43 -9.91 23.39
N ASN A 690 -2.00 -9.99 22.12
CA ASN A 690 -2.01 -11.24 21.35
C ASN A 690 -0.58 -11.79 21.27
N TYR A 691 -0.41 -13.11 21.36
CA TYR A 691 0.89 -13.76 21.24
C TYR A 691 0.96 -14.60 19.98
N VAL A 692 2.13 -14.62 19.33
CA VAL A 692 2.35 -15.36 18.09
C VAL A 692 3.69 -16.09 18.12
N TYR A 693 3.79 -17.18 17.36
CA TYR A 693 5.08 -17.74 17.02
C TYR A 693 5.68 -16.97 15.84
N ASP A 694 6.95 -16.60 15.99
CA ASP A 694 7.83 -16.16 14.92
C ASP A 694 8.00 -17.32 13.91
N PRO A 695 7.68 -17.15 12.61
CA PRO A 695 7.72 -18.24 11.63
C PRO A 695 9.16 -18.62 11.23
N GLU A 696 10.15 -17.78 11.51
CA GLU A 696 11.55 -18.02 11.15
C GLU A 696 12.35 -18.61 12.33
N SER A 697 12.05 -18.19 13.57
CA SER A 697 12.74 -18.68 14.78
C SER A 697 11.93 -19.62 15.68
N GLY A 698 10.61 -19.72 15.50
CA GLY A 698 9.72 -20.49 16.38
C GLY A 698 9.49 -19.89 17.78
N VAL A 699 10.11 -18.75 18.09
CA VAL A 699 10.05 -18.09 19.41
C VAL A 699 8.73 -17.34 19.58
N VAL A 700 8.24 -17.22 20.82
CA VAL A 700 7.04 -16.42 21.14
C VAL A 700 7.36 -14.93 21.08
N ARG A 701 6.51 -14.16 20.41
CA ARG A 701 6.62 -12.70 20.21
C ARG A 701 5.31 -12.00 20.59
N LEU A 702 5.37 -10.70 20.85
CA LEU A 702 4.17 -9.87 20.96
C LEU A 702 3.62 -9.57 19.54
N GLY A 703 2.40 -10.00 19.30
CA GLY A 703 1.67 -9.69 18.08
C GLY A 703 1.29 -8.20 18.01
N ARG A 704 1.55 -7.55 16.88
CA ARG A 704 1.40 -6.09 16.68
C ARG A 704 0.76 -5.69 15.35
N PHE A 705 0.90 -6.49 14.29
CA PHE A 705 0.44 -6.14 12.94
C PHE A 705 -0.83 -6.90 12.49
N GLY A 706 -1.53 -6.33 11.51
CA GLY A 706 -2.86 -6.76 11.09
C GLY A 706 -3.97 -6.30 12.06
N TRP A 707 -5.22 -6.65 11.72
CA TRP A 707 -6.42 -6.24 12.47
C TRP A 707 -6.61 -6.94 13.81
N LYS A 708 -6.12 -8.17 13.95
CA LYS A 708 -6.16 -8.96 15.19
C LYS A 708 -4.77 -9.19 15.78
N ALA A 709 -3.86 -8.23 15.58
CA ALA A 709 -2.48 -8.27 16.11
C ALA A 709 -1.76 -9.62 15.85
N SER A 710 -1.94 -10.23 14.67
CA SER A 710 -1.60 -11.64 14.43
C SER A 710 -0.22 -11.86 13.78
N LYS A 711 0.65 -10.84 13.77
CA LYS A 711 2.04 -10.87 13.28
C LYS A 711 2.91 -9.97 14.16
N ALA A 712 4.15 -10.37 14.43
CA ALA A 712 5.07 -9.64 15.30
C ALA A 712 5.96 -8.62 14.56
N THR A 713 6.30 -8.88 13.29
CA THR A 713 7.22 -8.05 12.50
C THR A 713 6.64 -7.59 11.17
N LEU A 714 7.23 -6.54 10.60
CA LEU A 714 6.94 -6.07 9.23
C LEU A 714 7.33 -7.13 8.19
N ARG A 715 8.45 -7.82 8.41
CA ARG A 715 8.88 -8.95 7.55
C ARG A 715 7.85 -10.08 7.54
N GLN A 716 7.29 -10.45 8.70
CA GLN A 716 6.20 -11.44 8.79
C GLN A 716 4.90 -10.92 8.15
N GLN A 717 4.54 -9.66 8.35
CA GLN A 717 3.35 -9.05 7.73
C GLN A 717 3.47 -9.03 6.20
N ALA A 718 4.63 -8.66 5.65
CA ALA A 718 4.91 -8.65 4.22
C ALA A 718 4.89 -10.06 3.62
N SER A 719 5.63 -11.01 4.20
CA SER A 719 5.69 -12.39 3.69
C SER A 719 4.34 -13.11 3.78
N THR A 720 3.54 -12.81 4.81
CA THR A 720 2.17 -13.35 4.93
C THR A 720 1.26 -12.80 3.82
N ALA A 721 1.28 -11.49 3.57
CA ALA A 721 0.42 -10.88 2.54
C ALA A 721 0.80 -11.34 1.12
N LEU A 722 2.11 -11.44 0.83
CA LEU A 722 2.63 -12.00 -0.42
C LEU A 722 2.09 -13.41 -0.68
N LEU A 723 2.12 -14.29 0.33
CA LEU A 723 1.57 -15.64 0.24
C LEU A 723 0.04 -15.64 0.10
N GLN A 724 -0.66 -14.97 1.02
CA GLN A 724 -2.09 -15.15 1.24
C GLN A 724 -2.94 -14.35 0.25
N ASP A 725 -2.59 -13.08 0.00
CA ASP A 725 -3.36 -12.19 -0.87
C ASP A 725 -2.80 -12.16 -2.31
N MET A 726 -1.53 -12.52 -2.52
CA MET A 726 -0.87 -12.42 -3.83
C MET A 726 -0.34 -13.76 -4.39
N SER A 727 -0.34 -14.85 -3.60
CA SER A 727 0.14 -16.18 -4.02
C SER A 727 1.62 -16.20 -4.49
N VAL A 728 2.41 -15.27 -3.98
CA VAL A 728 3.86 -15.13 -4.19
C VAL A 728 4.58 -15.78 -3.00
N THR A 729 5.46 -16.75 -3.26
CA THR A 729 6.27 -17.36 -2.19
C THR A 729 7.46 -16.48 -1.83
N SER A 730 8.01 -16.72 -0.64
CA SER A 730 9.23 -16.07 -0.13
C SER A 730 10.09 -17.12 0.59
N THR A 731 11.20 -16.71 1.20
CA THR A 731 11.98 -17.61 2.07
C THR A 731 11.27 -18.00 3.36
N VAL A 732 10.47 -17.08 3.93
CA VAL A 732 9.63 -17.33 5.13
C VAL A 732 8.50 -18.31 4.82
N TYR A 733 7.91 -18.22 3.63
CA TYR A 733 6.85 -19.11 3.16
C TYR A 733 7.20 -19.70 1.79
N PRO A 734 7.97 -20.80 1.75
CA PRO A 734 8.56 -21.33 0.52
C PRO A 734 7.59 -22.06 -0.42
N SER A 735 6.42 -22.48 0.06
CA SER A 735 5.35 -23.04 -0.79
C SER A 735 4.04 -22.26 -0.65
N ARG A 736 3.24 -22.26 -1.72
CA ARG A 736 1.85 -21.77 -1.72
C ARG A 736 0.95 -22.63 -0.82
N ASP A 737 1.33 -23.88 -0.60
CA ASP A 737 0.67 -24.83 0.30
C ASP A 737 0.63 -24.33 1.75
N CYS A 738 1.52 -23.39 2.12
CA CYS A 738 1.49 -22.71 3.42
C CYS A 738 0.19 -21.93 3.70
N ASN A 739 -0.62 -21.60 2.67
CA ASN A 739 -1.96 -21.04 2.90
C ASN A 739 -2.91 -22.05 3.60
N TYR A 740 -2.67 -23.36 3.49
CA TYR A 740 -3.49 -24.43 4.07
C TYR A 740 -3.03 -24.87 5.49
N GLY A 741 -2.05 -24.18 6.07
CA GLY A 741 -1.62 -24.34 7.46
C GLY A 741 -0.27 -25.05 7.64
N PRO A 742 0.21 -25.22 8.89
CA PRO A 742 1.57 -25.66 9.17
C PRO A 742 1.97 -27.01 8.55
N SER A 743 1.09 -28.01 8.58
CA SER A 743 1.38 -29.34 8.01
C SER A 743 1.52 -29.28 6.50
N ALA A 744 0.61 -28.58 5.82
CA ALA A 744 0.66 -28.38 4.36
C ALA A 744 1.87 -27.53 3.94
N CYS A 745 2.26 -26.55 4.76
CA CYS A 745 3.49 -25.77 4.58
C CYS A 745 4.74 -26.66 4.65
N ALA A 746 4.82 -27.55 5.64
CA ALA A 746 5.97 -28.43 5.88
C ALA A 746 6.10 -29.55 4.83
N SER A 747 4.98 -30.07 4.30
CA SER A 747 4.98 -31.01 3.15
C SER A 747 5.06 -30.31 1.78
N GLY A 748 5.01 -28.97 1.76
CA GLY A 748 4.78 -28.20 0.55
C GLY A 748 6.00 -28.12 -0.37
N VAL A 749 5.79 -28.31 -1.67
CA VAL A 749 6.88 -28.27 -2.65
C VAL A 749 7.32 -26.83 -2.88
N ARG A 750 8.52 -26.47 -2.41
CA ARG A 750 9.11 -25.12 -2.58
C ARG A 750 8.97 -24.62 -4.02
N LYS A 751 8.41 -23.42 -4.18
CA LYS A 751 8.22 -22.75 -5.49
C LYS A 751 9.18 -21.57 -5.64
N PRO A 752 9.57 -21.20 -6.88
CA PRO A 752 10.18 -19.91 -7.17
C PRO A 752 9.32 -18.78 -6.60
N GLY A 753 9.98 -17.83 -5.95
CA GLY A 753 9.38 -16.71 -5.23
C GLY A 753 10.40 -15.60 -5.08
N ILE A 754 10.07 -14.55 -4.33
CA ILE A 754 10.95 -13.38 -4.21
C ILE A 754 12.23 -13.72 -3.44
N THR A 755 13.31 -12.98 -3.71
CA THR A 755 14.59 -13.17 -3.02
C THR A 755 14.57 -12.57 -1.61
N GLU A 756 15.59 -12.89 -0.80
CA GLU A 756 15.81 -12.21 0.48
C GLU A 756 16.01 -10.70 0.31
N ALA A 757 16.68 -10.26 -0.77
CA ALA A 757 16.89 -8.85 -1.05
C ALA A 757 15.58 -8.13 -1.36
N ASP A 758 14.65 -8.79 -2.06
CA ASP A 758 13.32 -8.25 -2.36
C ASP A 758 12.47 -8.16 -1.08
N LEU A 759 12.44 -9.21 -0.26
CA LEU A 759 11.68 -9.22 0.99
C LEU A 759 12.25 -8.21 2.00
N ALA A 760 13.58 -8.08 2.07
CA ALA A 760 14.24 -7.02 2.84
C ALA A 760 13.88 -5.63 2.30
N SER A 761 13.88 -5.41 0.98
CA SER A 761 13.51 -4.13 0.37
C SER A 761 12.05 -3.73 0.65
N ILE A 762 11.11 -4.68 0.54
CA ILE A 762 9.70 -4.47 0.93
C ILE A 762 9.59 -4.13 2.42
N SER A 763 10.32 -4.85 3.28
CA SER A 763 10.33 -4.59 4.74
C SER A 763 10.93 -3.22 5.06
N ASN A 764 12.02 -2.84 4.39
CA ASN A 764 12.67 -1.53 4.52
C ASN A 764 11.73 -0.39 4.12
N TYR A 765 10.92 -0.56 3.06
CA TYR A 765 9.90 0.42 2.69
C TYR A 765 8.85 0.59 3.78
N LEU A 766 8.25 -0.51 4.28
CA LEU A 766 7.27 -0.46 5.36
C LEU A 766 7.84 0.16 6.65
N ALA A 767 9.15 0.00 6.89
CA ALA A 767 9.83 0.66 7.99
C ALA A 767 10.05 2.17 7.74
N LEU A 768 10.38 2.58 6.50
CA LEU A 768 10.81 3.93 6.14
C LEU A 768 9.68 4.86 5.61
N VAL A 769 8.45 4.36 5.41
CA VAL A 769 7.26 5.22 5.18
C VAL A 769 6.86 5.92 6.49
N ALA A 770 6.88 7.25 6.47
CA ALA A 770 6.61 8.09 7.62
C ALA A 770 5.12 8.41 7.80
N VAL A 771 4.83 9.32 8.73
CA VAL A 771 3.48 9.80 9.06
C VAL A 771 3.42 11.34 8.95
N PRO A 772 2.29 11.91 8.51
CA PRO A 772 2.11 13.36 8.51
C PRO A 772 2.11 13.94 9.92
N ALA A 773 2.71 15.14 10.07
CA ALA A 773 2.48 15.95 11.26
C ALA A 773 1.01 16.40 11.35
N GLN A 774 0.48 16.50 12.57
CA GLN A 774 -0.89 16.94 12.83
C GLN A 774 -1.12 18.36 12.32
N ARG A 775 -2.20 18.54 11.56
CA ARG A 775 -2.68 19.82 11.01
C ARG A 775 -3.49 20.61 12.04
N SER A 776 -2.82 21.07 13.10
CA SER A 776 -3.40 21.90 14.17
C SER A 776 -2.96 23.37 14.12
N GLN A 777 -1.97 23.72 13.28
CA GLN A 777 -1.52 25.11 13.11
C GLN A 777 -2.29 25.80 11.99
N ALA A 778 -2.55 27.11 12.13
CA ALA A 778 -3.09 27.91 11.03
C ALA A 778 -2.08 27.95 9.87
N SER A 779 -2.55 27.71 8.65
CA SER A 779 -1.68 27.65 7.47
C SER A 779 -1.08 29.01 7.12
N GLY A 780 0.19 29.05 6.75
CA GLY A 780 0.88 30.29 6.36
C GLY A 780 0.55 30.87 4.98
N PHE A 781 -0.48 30.37 4.29
CA PHE A 781 -0.86 30.90 2.97
C PHE A 781 -1.14 32.42 3.05
N PRO A 782 -0.73 33.20 2.02
CA PRO A 782 -0.91 34.64 2.03
C PRO A 782 -2.37 35.08 2.21
N LYS A 783 -2.59 36.26 2.82
CA LYS A 783 -3.94 36.79 3.00
C LYS A 783 -4.61 37.03 1.64
N GLY A 784 -5.70 36.29 1.37
CA GLY A 784 -6.43 36.32 0.10
C GLY A 784 -6.15 35.10 -0.79
N VAL A 785 -5.09 34.34 -0.53
CA VAL A 785 -4.86 33.01 -1.11
C VAL A 785 -5.52 31.98 -0.19
N ALA A 786 -6.40 31.13 -0.71
CA ALA A 786 -6.97 30.07 0.11
C ALA A 786 -5.95 28.95 0.36
N PRO A 787 -5.96 28.34 1.56
CA PRO A 787 -5.19 27.12 1.79
C PRO A 787 -5.75 25.96 0.97
N LEU A 788 -4.89 24.97 0.70
CA LEU A 788 -5.31 23.61 0.32
C LEU A 788 -6.31 23.08 1.35
N ASP A 789 -7.31 22.27 0.95
CA ASP A 789 -8.40 21.88 1.87
C ASP A 789 -7.88 21.18 3.14
N GLU A 790 -6.81 20.37 3.02
CA GLU A 790 -6.16 19.72 4.16
C GLU A 790 -5.69 20.72 5.22
N HIS A 791 -5.28 21.93 4.83
CA HIS A 791 -4.76 22.98 5.72
C HIS A 791 -5.82 24.02 6.11
N ARG A 792 -7.08 23.88 5.68
CA ARG A 792 -8.20 24.72 6.14
C ARG A 792 -8.70 24.27 7.52
N VAL A 793 -7.82 24.38 8.50
CA VAL A 793 -8.05 23.93 9.88
C VAL A 793 -8.34 25.10 10.81
N ASN A 794 -9.17 24.86 11.82
CA ASN A 794 -9.49 25.80 12.89
C ASN A 794 -8.74 25.37 14.17
N PRO A 795 -7.63 26.03 14.56
CA PRO A 795 -6.81 25.61 15.69
C PRO A 795 -7.59 25.54 17.02
N GLN A 796 -8.56 26.45 17.22
CA GLN A 796 -9.39 26.49 18.43
C GLN A 796 -10.33 25.28 18.50
N GLN A 797 -10.97 24.90 17.38
CA GLN A 797 -11.79 23.68 17.30
C GLN A 797 -10.95 22.41 17.42
N VAL A 798 -9.76 22.35 16.81
CA VAL A 798 -8.84 21.20 16.96
C VAL A 798 -8.37 21.05 18.42
N ALA A 799 -8.04 22.14 19.10
CA ALA A 799 -7.65 22.13 20.51
C ALA A 799 -8.81 21.76 21.45
N LEU A 800 -10.04 22.19 21.16
CA LEU A 800 -11.24 21.74 21.87
C LEU A 800 -11.52 20.25 21.62
N GLY A 801 -11.44 19.80 20.37
CA GLY A 801 -11.64 18.41 19.97
C GLY A 801 -10.66 17.44 20.61
N SER A 802 -9.40 17.84 20.79
CA SER A 802 -8.41 17.04 21.54
C SER A 802 -8.84 16.85 23.00
N LYS A 803 -9.28 17.93 23.68
CA LYS A 803 -9.77 17.85 25.07
C LYS A 803 -11.04 17.00 25.18
N LEU A 804 -11.91 17.07 24.18
CA LEU A 804 -13.10 16.23 24.10
C LEU A 804 -12.73 14.75 23.93
N PHE A 805 -11.79 14.43 23.04
CA PHE A 805 -11.27 13.06 22.85
C PHE A 805 -10.76 12.45 24.17
N ASP A 806 -10.05 13.26 24.97
CA ASP A 806 -9.59 12.89 26.31
C ASP A 806 -10.78 12.71 27.29
N SER A 807 -11.70 13.68 27.36
CA SER A 807 -12.81 13.67 28.33
C SER A 807 -13.89 12.60 28.06
N LEU A 808 -14.09 12.25 26.79
CA LEU A 808 -14.93 11.11 26.36
C LEU A 808 -14.30 9.76 26.74
N ARG A 809 -13.00 9.78 27.08
CA ARG A 809 -12.12 8.65 27.40
C ARG A 809 -11.75 7.78 26.18
N CYS A 810 -11.75 8.35 24.97
CA CYS A 810 -11.27 7.66 23.77
C CYS A 810 -9.80 7.21 23.91
N VAL A 811 -8.99 7.98 24.63
CA VAL A 811 -7.59 7.65 24.98
C VAL A 811 -7.40 6.38 25.82
N ALA A 812 -8.46 5.79 26.37
CA ALA A 812 -8.38 4.55 27.15
C ALA A 812 -7.88 3.35 26.32
N CYS A 813 -8.20 3.33 25.02
CA CYS A 813 -7.60 2.44 24.00
C CYS A 813 -6.67 3.26 23.07
N HIS A 814 -7.17 4.37 22.53
CA HIS A 814 -6.43 5.24 21.59
C HIS A 814 -5.41 6.13 22.30
N THR A 815 -4.50 5.51 23.06
CA THR A 815 -3.36 6.14 23.74
C THR A 815 -2.68 7.16 22.83
N ALA A 816 -2.69 8.42 23.24
CA ALA A 816 -2.20 9.52 22.41
C ALA A 816 -0.70 9.46 22.09
N GLU A 817 0.13 8.90 22.99
CA GLU A 817 1.60 8.96 22.87
C GLU A 817 2.31 7.67 23.30
N MET A 818 3.37 7.34 22.55
CA MET A 818 4.32 6.25 22.80
C MET A 818 5.76 6.75 22.57
N LYS A 819 6.75 5.98 23.05
CA LYS A 819 8.16 6.17 22.71
C LYS A 819 8.68 4.95 21.94
N THR A 820 9.55 5.15 20.95
CA THR A 820 10.33 4.07 20.33
C THR A 820 11.64 3.81 21.07
N GLY A 821 12.12 2.58 21.00
CA GLY A 821 13.38 2.15 21.61
C GLY A 821 14.60 2.56 20.80
N SER A 822 15.77 2.51 21.44
CA SER A 822 17.07 2.86 20.84
C SER A 822 17.66 1.77 19.91
N GLY A 823 17.02 0.60 19.81
CA GLY A 823 17.59 -0.61 19.18
C GLY A 823 17.20 -0.88 17.72
N HIS A 824 16.45 0.00 17.04
CA HIS A 824 16.00 -0.27 15.67
C HIS A 824 17.11 -0.07 14.61
N LEU A 825 17.09 -0.79 13.49
CA LEU A 825 18.15 -0.72 12.46
C LEU A 825 18.31 0.68 11.84
N PHE A 826 17.21 1.39 11.62
CA PHE A 826 17.18 2.76 11.08
C PHE A 826 17.13 3.79 12.22
N ALA A 827 17.97 4.83 12.14
CA ALA A 827 18.10 5.87 13.18
C ALA A 827 16.85 6.76 13.26
N GLU A 828 16.16 6.93 12.13
CA GLU A 828 14.86 7.59 11.96
C GLU A 828 13.79 7.05 12.93
N LEU A 829 13.93 5.79 13.34
CA LEU A 829 12.99 5.06 14.18
C LEU A 829 13.49 4.91 15.63
N ARG A 830 14.70 5.40 15.97
CA ARG A 830 15.26 5.33 17.33
C ARG A 830 14.80 6.50 18.19
N ASP A 831 14.47 6.21 19.45
CA ASP A 831 14.21 7.17 20.53
C ASP A 831 13.14 8.25 20.25
N GLN A 832 12.25 8.01 19.30
CA GLN A 832 11.21 8.96 18.90
C GLN A 832 10.07 8.98 19.92
N THR A 833 9.59 10.18 20.27
CA THR A 833 8.27 10.38 20.87
C THR A 833 7.25 10.47 19.73
N ILE A 834 6.30 9.55 19.69
CA ILE A 834 5.36 9.36 18.58
C ILE A 834 3.91 9.43 19.05
N LYS A 835 2.99 9.84 18.18
CA LYS A 835 1.56 10.01 18.51
C LYS A 835 0.65 9.16 17.62
N PRO A 836 0.60 7.83 17.84
CA PRO A 836 -0.20 6.92 17.03
C PRO A 836 -1.70 6.96 17.34
N TYR A 837 -2.11 7.46 18.52
CA TYR A 837 -3.48 7.30 19.03
C TYR A 837 -3.91 5.83 19.02
N SER A 838 -3.07 4.98 19.63
CA SER A 838 -3.24 3.53 19.75
C SER A 838 -2.33 2.99 20.86
N ASP A 839 -2.81 2.03 21.63
CA ASP A 839 -2.03 1.24 22.58
C ASP A 839 -1.48 -0.08 21.99
N LEU A 840 -1.85 -0.41 20.74
CA LEU A 840 -1.57 -1.67 20.04
C LEU A 840 -2.17 -2.94 20.69
N LEU A 841 -3.02 -2.81 21.69
CA LEU A 841 -3.70 -3.94 22.35
C LEU A 841 -4.98 -4.36 21.61
N LEU A 842 -5.51 -5.53 21.93
CA LEU A 842 -6.84 -5.99 21.54
C LEU A 842 -7.90 -5.50 22.54
N HIS A 843 -9.03 -5.00 22.04
CA HIS A 843 -10.21 -4.66 22.85
C HIS A 843 -11.46 -5.34 22.30
N ASP A 844 -12.40 -5.66 23.18
CA ASP A 844 -13.74 -6.13 22.78
C ASP A 844 -14.54 -4.95 22.24
N MET A 845 -14.85 -4.98 20.94
CA MET A 845 -15.61 -3.93 20.26
C MET A 845 -17.13 -4.23 20.19
N GLY A 846 -17.60 -5.27 20.88
CA GLY A 846 -18.98 -5.70 20.95
C GLY A 846 -19.44 -6.57 19.78
N ALA A 847 -20.55 -7.29 20.00
CA ALA A 847 -21.11 -8.26 19.04
C ALA A 847 -21.41 -7.68 17.64
N GLU A 848 -21.78 -6.40 17.56
CA GLU A 848 -22.03 -5.68 16.29
C GLU A 848 -20.80 -5.62 15.38
N LEU A 849 -19.60 -5.57 15.98
CA LEU A 849 -18.31 -5.60 15.30
C LEU A 849 -17.61 -6.96 15.39
N ALA A 850 -18.25 -8.00 15.92
CA ALA A 850 -17.70 -9.34 15.91
C ALA A 850 -17.74 -9.96 14.50
N ASP A 851 -16.65 -10.63 14.13
CA ASP A 851 -16.68 -11.73 13.15
C ASP A 851 -16.74 -13.08 13.90
N ASN A 852 -16.69 -14.21 13.20
CA ASN A 852 -16.58 -15.53 13.82
C ASN A 852 -15.17 -16.15 13.72
N PHE A 853 -14.15 -15.34 13.45
CA PHE A 853 -12.79 -15.77 13.08
C PHE A 853 -11.78 -15.46 14.19
N ALA A 854 -11.21 -16.51 14.80
CA ALA A 854 -10.19 -16.40 15.84
C ALA A 854 -8.76 -16.36 15.28
N GLN A 855 -7.86 -15.60 15.93
CA GLN A 855 -6.41 -15.63 15.70
C GLN A 855 -5.65 -15.48 17.02
N GLY A 856 -5.18 -16.59 17.59
CA GLY A 856 -4.57 -16.60 18.92
C GLY A 856 -5.59 -16.24 20.00
N GLN A 857 -5.22 -15.33 20.91
CA GLN A 857 -6.12 -14.78 21.91
C GLN A 857 -7.26 -13.93 21.30
N ALA A 858 -7.12 -13.45 20.06
CA ALA A 858 -8.13 -12.60 19.42
C ALA A 858 -9.35 -13.40 18.96
N THR A 859 -10.40 -13.41 19.77
CA THR A 859 -11.74 -13.94 19.46
C THR A 859 -12.50 -13.05 18.46
N GLY A 860 -13.74 -13.40 18.14
CA GLY A 860 -14.58 -12.71 17.15
C GLY A 860 -14.69 -11.18 17.33
N ALA A 861 -14.92 -10.72 18.55
CA ALA A 861 -15.09 -9.30 18.90
C ALA A 861 -13.79 -8.56 19.25
N LEU A 862 -12.67 -9.29 19.42
CA LEU A 862 -11.38 -8.71 19.79
C LEU A 862 -10.64 -8.14 18.57
N TRP A 863 -10.44 -6.82 18.57
CA TRP A 863 -9.76 -6.09 17.51
C TRP A 863 -8.63 -5.23 18.06
N ARG A 864 -7.53 -5.13 17.30
CA ARG A 864 -6.39 -4.28 17.68
C ARG A 864 -6.75 -2.80 17.53
N THR A 865 -6.44 -1.97 18.52
CA THR A 865 -6.59 -0.50 18.43
C THR A 865 -5.86 0.04 17.20
N ALA A 866 -6.61 0.54 16.21
CA ALA A 866 -6.03 1.08 14.99
C ALA A 866 -5.39 2.46 15.26
N PRO A 867 -4.15 2.73 14.79
CA PRO A 867 -3.58 4.08 14.83
C PRO A 867 -4.46 5.07 14.06
N LEU A 868 -4.62 6.28 14.61
CA LEU A 868 -5.42 7.36 14.00
C LEU A 868 -4.55 8.42 13.31
N TRP A 869 -3.22 8.30 13.33
CA TRP A 869 -2.36 9.19 12.54
C TRP A 869 -2.70 9.13 11.04
N GLY A 870 -2.64 10.27 10.36
CA GLY A 870 -3.05 10.43 8.98
C GLY A 870 -4.54 10.21 8.69
N ILE A 871 -5.40 9.90 9.68
CA ILE A 871 -6.79 9.53 9.38
C ILE A 871 -7.55 10.65 8.65
N GLY A 872 -7.21 11.91 8.92
CA GLY A 872 -7.76 13.08 8.24
C GLY A 872 -7.29 13.29 6.80
N TYR A 873 -6.27 12.55 6.33
CA TYR A 873 -5.88 12.48 4.92
C TYR A 873 -6.52 11.31 4.15
N THR A 874 -7.11 10.32 4.85
CA THR A 874 -7.55 9.05 4.22
C THR A 874 -8.47 9.27 3.02
N ASP A 875 -9.42 10.21 3.08
CA ASP A 875 -10.35 10.47 1.98
C ASP A 875 -9.64 11.07 0.75
N LYS A 876 -8.66 11.97 0.92
CA LYS A 876 -7.83 12.49 -0.18
C LYS A 876 -6.92 11.42 -0.80
N VAL A 877 -6.35 10.53 0.03
CA VAL A 877 -5.52 9.40 -0.41
C VAL A 877 -6.33 8.39 -1.24
N MET A 878 -7.58 8.12 -0.84
CA MET A 878 -8.50 7.21 -1.56
C MET A 878 -9.19 7.86 -2.77
N GLY A 879 -9.52 9.14 -2.68
CA GLY A 879 -10.44 9.84 -3.59
C GLY A 879 -9.78 10.56 -4.77
N ALA A 880 -8.45 10.53 -4.87
CA ALA A 880 -7.68 11.16 -5.95
C ALA A 880 -8.21 10.75 -7.35
N GLY A 881 -8.82 11.69 -8.06
CA GLY A 881 -9.40 11.42 -9.39
C GLY A 881 -10.61 10.49 -9.40
N GLN A 882 -11.44 10.49 -8.35
CA GLN A 882 -12.68 9.68 -8.22
C GLN A 882 -12.47 8.15 -8.08
N ALA A 883 -11.24 7.67 -7.99
CA ALA A 883 -10.90 6.24 -8.14
C ALA A 883 -11.54 5.29 -7.10
N ALA A 884 -11.70 5.72 -5.85
CA ALA A 884 -12.31 4.92 -4.79
C ALA A 884 -13.03 5.79 -3.74
N LYS A 885 -13.77 5.13 -2.83
CA LYS A 885 -14.36 5.74 -1.63
C LYS A 885 -13.73 5.15 -0.38
N VAL A 886 -13.49 6.01 0.61
CA VAL A 886 -12.98 5.63 1.92
C VAL A 886 -14.00 4.81 2.72
N GLY A 887 -13.50 3.85 3.49
CA GLY A 887 -14.27 3.09 4.47
C GLY A 887 -13.44 2.89 5.74
N TYR A 888 -14.08 3.04 6.89
CA TYR A 888 -13.46 2.91 8.21
C TYR A 888 -13.84 1.57 8.87
N LEU A 889 -13.16 1.24 9.97
CA LEU A 889 -13.23 -0.06 10.69
C LEU A 889 -12.59 -1.22 9.91
N HIS A 890 -12.66 -2.44 10.45
CA HIS A 890 -11.93 -3.60 9.94
C HIS A 890 -12.41 -4.07 8.56
N ASP A 891 -13.69 -3.89 8.24
CA ASP A 891 -14.35 -4.31 6.99
C ASP A 891 -14.74 -3.13 6.08
N GLY A 892 -14.33 -1.91 6.42
CA GLY A 892 -14.65 -0.71 5.65
C GLY A 892 -16.13 -0.29 5.66
N ARG A 893 -16.99 -0.88 6.51
CA ARG A 893 -18.45 -0.66 6.46
C ARG A 893 -18.88 0.79 6.68
N ALA A 894 -18.12 1.54 7.49
CA ALA A 894 -18.46 2.88 7.94
C ALA A 894 -18.02 3.93 6.91
N ARG A 895 -18.98 4.71 6.38
CA ARG A 895 -18.77 5.74 5.35
C ARG A 895 -18.15 7.03 5.88
N SER A 896 -18.16 7.23 7.20
CA SER A 896 -17.68 8.45 7.86
C SER A 896 -17.07 8.16 9.23
N LEU A 897 -16.33 9.13 9.78
CA LEU A 897 -15.82 9.07 11.16
C LEU A 897 -16.96 8.99 12.20
N THR A 898 -18.08 9.68 11.95
CA THR A 898 -19.30 9.60 12.78
C THR A 898 -19.86 8.18 12.78
N GLU A 899 -20.03 7.54 11.62
CA GLU A 899 -20.44 6.14 11.56
C GLU A 899 -19.45 5.21 12.25
N ALA A 900 -18.14 5.46 12.10
CA ALA A 900 -17.10 4.66 12.72
C ALA A 900 -17.20 4.67 14.25
N VAL A 901 -17.37 5.85 14.87
CA VAL A 901 -17.59 5.97 16.32
C VAL A 901 -18.90 5.30 16.74
N LEU A 902 -20.00 5.50 16.00
CA LEU A 902 -21.31 4.91 16.34
C LEU A 902 -21.39 3.38 16.18
N TRP A 903 -20.44 2.77 15.48
CA TRP A 903 -20.28 1.32 15.45
C TRP A 903 -19.55 0.72 16.67
N HIS A 904 -18.84 1.53 17.47
CA HIS A 904 -18.11 1.03 18.64
C HIS A 904 -19.06 0.38 19.66
N GLY A 905 -18.57 -0.60 20.40
CA GLY A 905 -19.30 -1.29 21.46
C GLY A 905 -18.32 -1.97 22.41
N GLY A 906 -18.80 -2.90 23.24
CA GLY A 906 -17.97 -3.60 24.21
C GLY A 906 -17.28 -2.61 25.15
N GLU A 907 -15.95 -2.66 25.24
CA GLU A 907 -15.11 -1.76 26.04
C GLU A 907 -15.31 -0.27 25.66
N ALA A 908 -15.69 0.02 24.42
CA ALA A 908 -15.87 1.38 23.91
C ALA A 908 -17.32 1.90 23.99
N ASP A 909 -18.28 1.12 24.53
CA ASP A 909 -19.70 1.51 24.59
C ASP A 909 -19.93 2.80 25.42
N ALA A 910 -19.21 2.96 26.54
CA ALA A 910 -19.28 4.15 27.38
C ALA A 910 -18.81 5.41 26.62
N ALA A 911 -17.71 5.33 25.86
CA ALA A 911 -17.21 6.42 25.04
C ALA A 911 -18.18 6.76 23.89
N ARG A 912 -18.78 5.76 23.23
CA ARG A 912 -19.80 5.98 22.18
C ARG A 912 -21.02 6.73 22.73
N ARG A 913 -21.59 6.29 23.87
CA ARG A 913 -22.76 6.96 24.46
C ARG A 913 -22.49 8.43 24.81
N ARG A 914 -21.27 8.75 25.25
CA ARG A 914 -20.87 10.16 25.48
C ARG A 914 -20.78 10.95 24.18
N PHE A 915 -20.29 10.35 23.09
CA PHE A 915 -20.28 10.97 21.75
C PHE A 915 -21.71 11.19 21.21
N GLU A 916 -22.62 10.23 21.38
CA GLU A 916 -24.04 10.36 21.03
C GLU A 916 -24.72 11.52 21.78
N ALA A 917 -24.29 11.75 23.03
CA ALA A 917 -24.77 12.82 23.90
C ALA A 917 -24.16 14.22 23.60
N LEU A 918 -23.16 14.34 22.72
CA LEU A 918 -22.50 15.63 22.47
C LEU A 918 -23.41 16.63 21.74
N PRO A 919 -23.42 17.91 22.18
CA PRO A 919 -23.89 19.03 21.36
C PRO A 919 -23.19 19.08 19.99
N THR A 920 -23.88 19.58 18.97
CA THR A 920 -23.40 19.65 17.59
C THR A 920 -22.03 20.34 17.47
N ALA A 921 -21.81 21.42 18.22
CA ALA A 921 -20.56 22.20 18.20
C ALA A 921 -19.36 21.40 18.75
N ASP A 922 -19.53 20.72 19.88
CA ASP A 922 -18.50 19.87 20.49
C ASP A 922 -18.20 18.66 19.60
N ARG A 923 -19.24 18.07 19.00
CA ARG A 923 -19.09 16.94 18.09
C ARG A 923 -18.33 17.31 16.82
N GLU A 924 -18.58 18.49 16.23
CA GLU A 924 -17.76 18.97 15.10
C GLU A 924 -16.36 19.41 15.52
N ALA A 925 -16.14 19.90 16.76
CA ALA A 925 -14.80 20.15 17.27
C ALA A 925 -13.99 18.84 17.40
N LEU A 926 -14.58 17.78 17.95
CA LEU A 926 -13.99 16.44 17.98
C LEU A 926 -13.69 15.91 16.57
N LEU A 927 -14.62 16.06 15.64
CA LEU A 927 -14.41 15.65 14.25
C LEU A 927 -13.34 16.51 13.56
N ALA A 928 -13.21 17.80 13.87
CA ALA A 928 -12.12 18.66 13.40
C ALA A 928 -10.76 18.19 13.94
N PHE A 929 -10.69 17.78 15.21
CA PHE A 929 -9.50 17.14 15.77
C PHE A 929 -9.16 15.83 15.04
N LEU A 930 -10.10 14.91 14.84
CA LEU A 930 -9.84 13.68 14.08
C LEU A 930 -9.44 13.95 12.62
N ARG A 931 -10.03 14.98 11.98
CA ARG A 931 -9.66 15.45 10.63
C ARG A 931 -8.29 16.14 10.58
N SER A 932 -7.71 16.53 11.72
CA SER A 932 -6.37 17.14 11.81
C SER A 932 -5.23 16.11 11.84
N LEU A 933 -5.51 14.88 12.26
CA LEU A 933 -4.52 13.79 12.38
C LEU A 933 -4.05 13.30 11.00
#